data_AF-A0A2P8QPM0-F1
#
_entry.id   AF-A0A2P8QPM0-F1
#
_cell.length_a   1.000
_cell.length_b   1.000
_cell.length_c   1.000
_cell.angle_alpha   90.00
_cell.angle_beta   90.00
_cell.angle_gamma   90.00
#
_symmetry.space_group_name_H-M   'P 1'
#
loop_
_entity.id
_entity.type
_entity.pdbx_description
1 polymer ?
#
loop_
_entity_poly.entity_id
_entity_poly.type
_entity_poly.pdbx_seq_one_letter_code
_entity_poly.pdbx_strand_id
1 'polypeptide(L)'
;MGFQSDYSHVPEWVEKPDGYKKDDMVKYEGNVFKAAFWSDKPGEGDAEKNGWRLYDELYDVTSSPLTEPAKIVAYIPTWRKKEKFNYANDEMYKNITHGIVSFLMFSETNLGEFEPTSLDDVNEIITDVVLSGHACGTKISIALGGATDYGFLYLMEKIGNNLSDPLLNRAVQKVVDFVESNSLDGVDLDLECWWDKNSDPSKDRGGRKKDDGPHPAGRGLTEFAKQLKQAMPDKTVSAALFATSWYGNNYDPELIDYLDWAGIMTYDLTGSWNASPVGPQTALLKIRTQEDYVWEQQGEWPGKGSADNPILSVEDSLWYWSNPFFTNWQGSGQNIPRNKIAAGVPIYGYDFAYGKEPDDLSGEIPPGYKVIRYKDILSQFNNAHTAANGNIKVSGSTPRPPFVSASGNYPYAHNIYLETPETATAKLNFLKNVGAQGVIIWELSNDVLEEGKSIIKALYKNSGNPTSRPPLLAPGKPGDVPTINWMKAILASKKLSELTIPGTHETCATTASNLVALPWTKCQDRGLKDQLNAGIRFLDIRCRHTGDTFAIHHGTEYQNLMFGDVLNDCINFLKANSSECIVMSVKEEHTPDEPKGSFEDIFNSYVERNKSFWYLDYKIPTLDSVRGKIVLFRRFDTNVEEKLLGIYGKFKDNATAPIPEQANPPFLYVQDEYNLPATVGGDIIPVPVGDIKWKLNKIFWLLDRAKSGSKDTWYINYASGVCAPVANPGDIAISINPRLREEVLARTGRCGTVLMDFPSDDDIKALISRNI
;
A
#
# COMPACT_ATOMS: atom_id res chain seq x y z
N MET A 1 -29.76 0.89 -27.00
CA MET A 1 -30.12 1.88 -25.98
C MET A 1 -28.96 2.86 -25.94
N GLY A 2 -29.23 4.16 -25.99
CA GLY A 2 -28.30 5.15 -26.53
C GLY A 2 -28.89 6.55 -26.76
N PHE A 3 -28.12 7.47 -27.35
CA PHE A 3 -28.48 8.88 -27.62
C PHE A 3 -29.95 9.09 -28.05
N GLN A 4 -30.51 10.29 -27.84
CA GLN A 4 -31.89 10.65 -28.22
C GLN A 4 -32.27 10.25 -29.68
N SER A 5 -31.29 10.17 -30.58
CA SER A 5 -31.42 9.67 -31.96
C SER A 5 -31.82 8.19 -32.05
N ASP A 6 -31.33 7.35 -31.14
CA ASP A 6 -31.59 5.90 -31.07
C ASP A 6 -33.05 5.63 -30.70
N TYR A 7 -33.71 6.62 -30.09
CA TYR A 7 -35.14 6.60 -29.73
C TYR A 7 -35.97 7.57 -30.56
N SER A 8 -35.51 7.97 -31.75
CA SER A 8 -36.29 8.84 -32.66
C SER A 8 -37.70 8.32 -32.95
N HIS A 9 -37.91 7.01 -32.87
CA HIS A 9 -39.19 6.32 -33.04
C HIS A 9 -40.09 6.34 -31.79
N VAL A 10 -39.57 6.68 -30.60
CA VAL A 10 -40.34 6.76 -29.36
C VAL A 10 -41.08 8.10 -29.32
N PRO A 11 -42.42 8.12 -29.18
CA PRO A 11 -43.21 9.34 -29.18
C PRO A 11 -43.02 10.15 -27.89
N GLU A 12 -43.19 11.46 -27.95
CA GLU A 12 -43.35 12.29 -26.75
C GLU A 12 -44.59 11.85 -25.96
N TRP A 13 -44.49 11.87 -24.64
CA TRP A 13 -45.59 11.57 -23.74
C TRP A 13 -46.71 12.58 -23.95
N VAL A 14 -47.93 12.06 -24.02
CA VAL A 14 -49.16 12.85 -24.07
C VAL A 14 -50.15 12.21 -23.11
N GLU A 15 -50.97 13.03 -22.47
CA GLU A 15 -52.02 12.54 -21.59
C GLU A 15 -53.04 11.70 -22.40
N LYS A 16 -53.34 10.48 -21.93
CA LYS A 16 -54.30 9.55 -22.55
C LYS A 16 -55.38 9.16 -21.55
N PRO A 17 -56.68 9.28 -21.87
CA PRO A 17 -57.77 8.87 -20.98
C PRO A 17 -57.73 7.38 -20.59
N ASP A 18 -57.20 6.54 -21.48
CA ASP A 18 -57.07 5.10 -21.29
C ASP A 18 -55.65 4.70 -20.84
N GLY A 19 -54.81 5.65 -20.42
CA GLY A 19 -53.42 5.43 -20.01
C GLY A 19 -52.52 4.81 -21.08
N TYR A 20 -51.38 4.28 -20.65
CA TYR A 20 -50.43 3.52 -21.47
C TYR A 20 -50.41 2.06 -21.03
N LYS A 21 -50.24 1.14 -21.99
CA LYS A 21 -50.16 -0.29 -21.71
C LYS A 21 -48.77 -0.64 -21.22
N LYS A 22 -48.67 -1.77 -20.50
CA LYS A 22 -47.38 -2.37 -20.16
C LYS A 22 -46.51 -2.49 -21.41
N ASP A 23 -45.25 -2.12 -21.26
CA ASP A 23 -44.20 -2.06 -22.28
C ASP A 23 -44.29 -0.90 -23.30
N ASP A 24 -45.32 -0.04 -23.24
CA ASP A 24 -45.35 1.19 -24.03
C ASP A 24 -44.16 2.10 -23.63
N MET A 25 -43.55 2.75 -24.61
CA MET A 25 -42.46 3.70 -24.39
C MET A 25 -42.85 5.12 -24.78
N VAL A 26 -42.39 6.10 -24.01
CA VAL A 26 -42.56 7.53 -24.29
C VAL A 26 -41.30 8.32 -23.97
N LYS A 27 -41.15 9.47 -24.60
CA LYS A 27 -40.22 10.52 -24.17
C LYS A 27 -40.94 11.47 -23.22
N TYR A 28 -40.36 11.74 -22.07
CA TYR A 28 -40.90 12.70 -21.11
C TYR A 28 -39.73 13.44 -20.47
N GLU A 29 -39.75 14.78 -20.50
CA GLU A 29 -38.66 15.63 -19.98
C GLU A 29 -37.26 15.27 -20.53
N GLY A 30 -37.20 14.83 -21.79
CA GLY A 30 -35.95 14.43 -22.46
C GLY A 30 -35.49 12.99 -22.18
N ASN A 31 -36.18 12.27 -21.30
CA ASN A 31 -35.89 10.90 -20.92
C ASN A 31 -36.82 9.89 -21.60
N VAL A 32 -36.35 8.66 -21.80
CA VAL A 32 -37.16 7.56 -22.33
C VAL A 32 -37.70 6.74 -21.16
N PHE A 33 -39.02 6.67 -21.04
CA PHE A 33 -39.70 5.86 -20.04
C PHE A 33 -40.41 4.68 -20.69
N LYS A 34 -40.49 3.57 -19.96
CA LYS A 34 -41.23 2.37 -20.31
C LYS A 34 -42.28 2.08 -19.23
N ALA A 35 -43.55 1.94 -19.63
CA ALA A 35 -44.63 1.65 -18.70
C ALA A 35 -44.49 0.22 -18.14
N ALA A 36 -44.38 0.05 -16.82
CA ALA A 36 -44.31 -1.30 -16.21
C ALA A 36 -45.70 -1.94 -16.05
N PHE A 37 -46.74 -1.12 -15.96
CA PHE A 37 -48.15 -1.49 -15.81
C PHE A 37 -49.04 -0.50 -16.57
N TRP A 38 -50.37 -0.66 -16.49
CA TRP A 38 -51.28 0.40 -16.92
C TRP A 38 -51.00 1.67 -16.10
N SER A 39 -50.64 2.78 -16.77
CA SER A 39 -50.22 4.00 -16.08
C SER A 39 -50.46 5.26 -16.92
N ASP A 40 -50.80 6.37 -16.25
CA ASP A 40 -51.23 7.62 -16.89
C ASP A 40 -50.04 8.55 -17.23
N LYS A 41 -49.12 8.77 -16.29
CA LYS A 41 -48.04 9.77 -16.43
C LYS A 41 -46.66 9.32 -15.90
N PRO A 42 -45.58 9.47 -16.69
CA PRO A 42 -44.21 9.21 -16.25
C PRO A 42 -43.83 9.99 -14.99
N GLY A 43 -43.16 9.32 -14.05
CA GLY A 43 -42.76 9.89 -12.75
C GLY A 43 -43.82 9.79 -11.64
N GLU A 44 -45.04 9.29 -11.94
CA GLU A 44 -46.09 9.04 -10.96
C GLU A 44 -46.32 7.53 -10.76
N GLY A 45 -46.50 7.09 -9.50
CA GLY A 45 -46.68 5.68 -9.12
C GLY A 45 -45.37 4.97 -8.71
N ASP A 46 -45.51 3.76 -8.15
CA ASP A 46 -44.38 2.89 -7.80
C ASP A 46 -43.92 2.17 -9.07
N ALA A 47 -42.67 2.41 -9.48
CA ALA A 47 -42.04 1.83 -10.66
C ALA A 47 -42.16 0.29 -10.71
N GLU A 48 -42.23 -0.37 -9.56
CA GLU A 48 -42.32 -1.82 -9.42
C GLU A 48 -43.75 -2.36 -9.30
N LYS A 49 -44.78 -1.51 -9.21
CA LYS A 49 -46.17 -1.95 -8.94
C LYS A 49 -47.24 -1.31 -9.82
N ASN A 50 -47.13 -0.02 -10.15
CA ASN A 50 -48.19 0.73 -10.84
C ASN A 50 -47.72 2.02 -11.54
N GLY A 51 -46.45 2.10 -11.94
CA GLY A 51 -45.86 3.31 -12.54
C GLY A 51 -45.06 3.07 -13.81
N TRP A 52 -44.38 4.13 -14.23
CA TRP A 52 -43.40 4.13 -15.32
C TRP A 52 -42.00 3.83 -14.77
N ARG A 53 -41.16 3.22 -15.60
CA ARG A 53 -39.73 3.02 -15.31
C ARG A 53 -38.89 3.80 -16.30
N LEU A 54 -37.81 4.39 -15.82
CA LEU A 54 -36.82 5.01 -16.70
C LEU A 54 -36.14 3.89 -17.51
N TYR A 55 -36.27 3.93 -18.82
CA TYR A 55 -35.80 2.87 -19.71
C TYR A 55 -34.35 3.06 -20.11
N ASP A 56 -33.95 4.31 -20.35
CA ASP A 56 -32.57 4.68 -20.60
C ASP A 56 -31.97 5.48 -19.46
N GLU A 57 -31.63 4.77 -18.39
CA GLU A 57 -31.06 5.35 -17.19
C GLU A 57 -29.61 5.84 -17.37
N LEU A 58 -28.88 5.45 -18.42
CA LEU A 58 -27.51 5.95 -18.66
C LEU A 58 -27.52 7.34 -19.30
N TYR A 59 -28.63 7.71 -19.94
CA TYR A 59 -28.85 9.04 -20.49
C TYR A 59 -29.96 9.79 -19.74
N ASP A 60 -30.14 9.47 -18.45
CA ASP A 60 -31.04 10.22 -17.57
C ASP A 60 -30.60 11.68 -17.51
N VAL A 61 -31.41 12.57 -18.07
CA VAL A 61 -31.18 14.02 -18.03
C VAL A 61 -31.82 14.70 -16.81
N THR A 62 -32.49 13.94 -15.95
CA THR A 62 -32.93 14.45 -14.64
C THR A 62 -31.73 14.56 -13.70
N SER A 63 -31.69 15.59 -12.86
CA SER A 63 -30.50 15.94 -12.08
C SER A 63 -30.11 14.81 -11.11
N SER A 64 -29.08 14.04 -11.46
CA SER A 64 -28.39 13.14 -10.52
C SER A 64 -27.27 13.90 -9.80
N PRO A 65 -27.03 13.63 -8.51
CA PRO A 65 -25.86 14.18 -7.83
C PRO A 65 -24.60 13.63 -8.49
N LEU A 66 -23.77 14.53 -9.03
CA LEU A 66 -22.49 14.18 -9.63
C LEU A 66 -21.60 13.47 -8.61
N THR A 67 -20.91 12.41 -9.04
CA THR A 67 -19.85 11.80 -8.23
C THR A 67 -18.60 12.67 -8.27
N GLU A 68 -18.45 13.54 -7.27
CA GLU A 68 -17.25 14.38 -7.07
C GLU A 68 -16.90 14.45 -5.57
N PRO A 69 -15.65 14.15 -5.17
CA PRO A 69 -14.52 13.75 -5.99
C PRO A 69 -14.59 12.27 -6.44
N ALA A 70 -14.16 11.99 -7.68
CA ALA A 70 -14.10 10.64 -8.25
C ALA A 70 -12.83 9.88 -7.84
N LYS A 71 -12.93 8.55 -7.70
CA LYS A 71 -11.81 7.66 -7.44
C LYS A 71 -10.94 7.49 -8.69
N ILE A 72 -9.64 7.69 -8.53
CA ILE A 72 -8.61 7.28 -9.48
C ILE A 72 -7.87 6.09 -8.86
N VAL A 73 -8.14 4.88 -9.36
CA VAL A 73 -7.59 3.63 -8.83
C VAL A 73 -6.58 3.06 -9.83
N ALA A 74 -5.38 2.66 -9.40
CA ALA A 74 -4.36 2.14 -10.30
C ALA A 74 -3.65 0.89 -9.76
N TYR A 75 -3.47 -0.11 -10.64
CA TYR A 75 -2.67 -1.31 -10.36
C TYR A 75 -1.16 -0.99 -10.40
N ILE A 76 -0.42 -1.53 -9.43
CA ILE A 76 1.01 -1.32 -9.19
C ILE A 76 1.71 -2.69 -9.35
N PRO A 77 2.43 -2.91 -10.46
CA PRO A 77 3.00 -4.21 -10.77
C PRO A 77 4.24 -4.54 -9.94
N THR A 78 4.33 -5.76 -9.41
CA THR A 78 5.54 -6.26 -8.71
C THR A 78 6.70 -6.57 -9.64
N TRP A 79 6.45 -6.81 -10.94
CA TRP A 79 7.45 -7.32 -11.88
C TRP A 79 8.33 -6.27 -12.58
N ARG A 80 8.25 -4.98 -12.21
CA ARG A 80 8.98 -3.89 -12.91
C ARG A 80 10.33 -3.54 -12.28
N LYS A 81 10.76 -4.23 -11.24
CA LYS A 81 12.04 -3.99 -10.57
C LYS A 81 13.26 -4.13 -11.48
N LYS A 82 13.27 -5.14 -12.37
CA LYS A 82 14.36 -5.32 -13.36
C LYS A 82 14.47 -4.15 -14.33
N GLU A 83 13.39 -3.42 -14.56
CA GLU A 83 13.34 -2.19 -15.36
C GLU A 83 13.72 -0.94 -14.56
N LYS A 84 14.16 -1.10 -13.29
CA LYS A 84 14.48 -0.01 -12.35
C LYS A 84 13.30 0.93 -12.10
N PHE A 85 12.08 0.40 -12.10
CA PHE A 85 10.90 1.18 -11.73
C PHE A 85 11.01 1.63 -10.27
N ASN A 86 10.83 2.94 -10.04
CA ASN A 86 10.94 3.52 -8.70
C ASN A 86 9.59 3.48 -7.97
N TYR A 87 9.40 2.46 -7.13
CA TYR A 87 8.21 2.30 -6.31
C TYR A 87 8.06 3.37 -5.22
N ALA A 88 9.13 4.10 -4.90
CA ALA A 88 9.12 5.22 -3.95
C ALA A 88 8.86 6.59 -4.60
N ASN A 89 8.34 6.62 -5.82
CA ASN A 89 8.08 7.87 -6.54
C ASN A 89 6.76 8.54 -6.12
N ASP A 90 6.84 9.46 -5.16
CA ASP A 90 5.71 10.27 -4.65
C ASP A 90 4.87 10.93 -5.75
N GLU A 91 5.48 11.33 -6.88
CA GLU A 91 4.76 11.99 -7.97
C GLU A 91 3.68 11.08 -8.58
N MET A 92 3.88 9.77 -8.57
CA MET A 92 2.85 8.82 -9.03
C MET A 92 1.66 8.84 -8.08
N TYR A 93 1.93 8.74 -6.78
CA TYR A 93 0.91 8.58 -5.75
C TYR A 93 0.04 9.82 -5.57
N LYS A 94 0.59 11.02 -5.76
CA LYS A 94 -0.19 12.27 -5.76
C LYS A 94 -1.35 12.25 -6.76
N ASN A 95 -1.16 11.59 -7.90
CA ASN A 95 -2.10 11.58 -9.02
C ASN A 95 -3.04 10.36 -9.03
N ILE A 96 -3.07 9.55 -7.97
CA ILE A 96 -4.05 8.48 -7.77
C ILE A 96 -4.65 8.57 -6.37
N THR A 97 -5.89 8.12 -6.21
CA THR A 97 -6.56 8.07 -4.89
C THR A 97 -6.35 6.73 -4.19
N HIS A 98 -6.24 5.66 -4.99
CA HIS A 98 -6.03 4.29 -4.51
C HIS A 98 -4.97 3.61 -5.39
N GLY A 99 -3.99 2.98 -4.78
CA GLY A 99 -3.03 2.08 -5.42
C GLY A 99 -3.32 0.63 -5.02
N ILE A 100 -3.27 -0.29 -5.97
CA ILE A 100 -3.49 -1.72 -5.75
C ILE A 100 -2.23 -2.47 -6.16
N VAL A 101 -1.54 -3.12 -5.22
CA VAL A 101 -0.32 -3.89 -5.50
C VAL A 101 -0.67 -5.24 -6.13
N SER A 102 0.02 -5.60 -7.21
CA SER A 102 -0.32 -6.73 -8.08
C SER A 102 0.88 -7.66 -8.24
N PHE A 103 0.84 -8.93 -7.88
CA PHE A 103 -0.25 -9.66 -7.21
C PHE A 103 0.28 -10.52 -6.07
N LEU A 104 -0.54 -10.72 -5.04
CA LEU A 104 -0.32 -11.74 -4.03
C LEU A 104 -1.18 -12.95 -4.38
N MET A 105 -0.55 -14.01 -4.86
CA MET A 105 -1.25 -15.18 -5.42
C MET A 105 -1.43 -16.29 -4.37
N PHE A 106 -2.39 -17.17 -4.58
CA PHE A 106 -2.57 -18.40 -3.78
C PHE A 106 -1.86 -19.60 -4.40
N SER A 107 -1.40 -20.52 -3.55
CA SER A 107 -0.73 -21.73 -4.02
C SER A 107 -1.71 -22.75 -4.60
N GLU A 108 -1.41 -23.26 -5.80
CA GLU A 108 -2.18 -24.34 -6.44
C GLU A 108 -2.07 -25.67 -5.68
N THR A 109 -0.99 -25.89 -4.93
CA THR A 109 -0.71 -27.17 -4.26
C THR A 109 -1.11 -27.18 -2.79
N ASN A 110 -1.03 -26.02 -2.12
CA ASN A 110 -1.38 -25.86 -0.71
C ASN A 110 -2.47 -24.79 -0.57
N LEU A 111 -3.69 -25.14 -0.97
CA LEU A 111 -4.82 -24.22 -1.01
C LEU A 111 -5.00 -23.47 0.32
N GLY A 112 -5.14 -22.15 0.23
CA GLY A 112 -5.26 -21.25 1.37
C GLY A 112 -3.94 -20.69 1.89
N GLU A 113 -2.79 -21.14 1.37
CA GLU A 113 -1.50 -20.45 1.55
C GLU A 113 -1.15 -19.60 0.33
N PHE A 114 -0.34 -18.56 0.55
CA PHE A 114 0.21 -17.74 -0.53
C PHE A 114 1.26 -18.51 -1.34
N GLU A 115 1.33 -18.23 -2.64
CA GLU A 115 2.37 -18.76 -3.51
C GLU A 115 3.71 -18.07 -3.21
N PRO A 116 4.78 -18.80 -2.81
CA PRO A 116 6.01 -18.21 -2.28
C PRO A 116 6.64 -17.14 -3.16
N THR A 117 6.72 -17.39 -4.48
CA THR A 117 7.31 -16.43 -5.43
C THR A 117 6.56 -15.11 -5.45
N SER A 118 5.23 -15.15 -5.48
CA SER A 118 4.40 -13.93 -5.46
C SER A 118 4.54 -13.18 -4.13
N LEU A 119 4.63 -13.91 -3.02
CA LEU A 119 4.82 -13.34 -1.69
C LEU A 119 6.19 -12.64 -1.59
N ASP A 120 7.24 -13.23 -2.15
CA ASP A 120 8.57 -12.62 -2.21
C ASP A 120 8.53 -11.35 -3.06
N ASP A 121 7.99 -11.41 -4.29
CA ASP A 121 7.86 -10.27 -5.20
C ASP A 121 7.10 -9.09 -4.57
N VAL A 122 6.00 -9.36 -3.84
CA VAL A 122 5.26 -8.34 -3.11
C VAL A 122 6.10 -7.79 -1.95
N ASN A 123 6.72 -8.65 -1.14
CA ASN A 123 7.54 -8.24 0.00
C ASN A 123 8.71 -7.35 -0.40
N GLU A 124 9.23 -7.48 -1.62
CA GLU A 124 10.31 -6.64 -2.13
C GLU A 124 9.92 -5.17 -2.32
N ILE A 125 8.63 -4.87 -2.56
CA ILE A 125 8.19 -3.51 -2.93
C ILE A 125 7.17 -2.90 -1.96
N ILE A 126 6.45 -3.73 -1.19
CA ILE A 126 5.24 -3.32 -0.46
C ILE A 126 5.50 -2.16 0.50
N THR A 127 6.67 -2.12 1.12
CA THR A 127 7.05 -1.06 2.05
C THR A 127 7.18 0.29 1.35
N ASP A 128 7.85 0.35 0.20
CA ASP A 128 8.04 1.60 -0.54
C ASP A 128 6.71 2.13 -1.07
N VAL A 129 5.86 1.22 -1.55
CA VAL A 129 4.52 1.55 -2.07
C VAL A 129 3.62 2.10 -0.97
N VAL A 130 3.52 1.40 0.17
CA VAL A 130 2.67 1.80 1.29
C VAL A 130 3.08 3.17 1.81
N LEU A 131 4.38 3.39 2.05
CA LEU A 131 4.86 4.65 2.62
C LEU A 131 4.68 5.84 1.68
N SER A 132 5.07 5.69 0.42
CA SER A 132 4.98 6.78 -0.57
C SER A 132 3.52 7.09 -0.90
N GLY A 133 2.69 6.04 -0.99
CA GLY A 133 1.24 6.15 -1.12
C GLY A 133 0.61 6.92 0.05
N HIS A 134 0.86 6.46 1.27
CA HIS A 134 0.32 7.05 2.49
C HIS A 134 0.80 8.48 2.70
N ALA A 135 2.06 8.80 2.41
CA ALA A 135 2.59 10.17 2.44
C ALA A 135 1.84 11.12 1.50
N CYS A 136 1.30 10.60 0.40
CA CYS A 136 0.52 11.34 -0.58
C CYS A 136 -1.00 11.31 -0.32
N GLY A 137 -1.45 10.70 0.79
CA GLY A 137 -2.87 10.53 1.07
C GLY A 137 -3.55 9.50 0.15
N THR A 138 -2.80 8.56 -0.41
CA THR A 138 -3.26 7.50 -1.32
C THR A 138 -3.49 6.22 -0.55
N LYS A 139 -4.67 5.61 -0.68
CA LYS A 139 -4.96 4.31 -0.04
C LYS A 139 -4.26 3.19 -0.80
N ILE A 140 -3.58 2.29 -0.10
CA ILE A 140 -2.85 1.17 -0.70
C ILE A 140 -3.50 -0.15 -0.30
N SER A 141 -3.90 -0.94 -1.31
CA SER A 141 -4.47 -2.27 -1.14
C SER A 141 -3.61 -3.32 -1.86
N ILE A 142 -3.81 -4.60 -1.52
CA ILE A 142 -3.17 -5.73 -2.21
C ILE A 142 -4.21 -6.46 -3.06
N ALA A 143 -3.89 -6.76 -4.32
CA ALA A 143 -4.73 -7.61 -5.17
C ALA A 143 -4.40 -9.08 -4.95
N LEU A 144 -5.43 -9.86 -4.68
CA LEU A 144 -5.41 -11.32 -4.67
C LEU A 144 -5.89 -11.84 -6.02
N GLY A 145 -5.05 -12.60 -6.71
CA GLY A 145 -5.42 -13.21 -7.99
C GLY A 145 -4.64 -12.68 -9.18
N GLY A 146 -5.37 -12.27 -10.22
CA GLY A 146 -4.88 -11.93 -11.55
C GLY A 146 -5.02 -13.09 -12.55
N ALA A 147 -4.78 -12.79 -13.82
CA ALA A 147 -4.95 -13.68 -14.98
C ALA A 147 -4.28 -15.08 -14.89
N THR A 148 -3.33 -15.30 -13.99
CA THR A 148 -2.58 -16.58 -13.87
C THR A 148 -2.73 -17.27 -12.51
N ASP A 149 -3.55 -16.75 -11.59
CA ASP A 149 -3.74 -17.35 -10.26
C ASP A 149 -4.83 -18.44 -10.23
N TYR A 150 -4.48 -19.60 -10.78
CA TYR A 150 -5.33 -20.79 -10.69
C TYR A 150 -5.49 -21.30 -9.25
N GLY A 151 -4.55 -20.99 -8.34
CA GLY A 151 -4.65 -21.34 -6.93
C GLY A 151 -5.83 -20.66 -6.27
N PHE A 152 -6.05 -19.37 -6.57
CA PHE A 152 -7.21 -18.63 -6.08
C PHE A 152 -8.52 -19.18 -6.65
N LEU A 153 -8.56 -19.52 -7.95
CA LEU A 153 -9.72 -20.18 -8.55
C LEU A 153 -10.07 -21.49 -7.85
N TYR A 154 -9.09 -22.38 -7.65
CA TYR A 154 -9.32 -23.68 -7.01
C TYR A 154 -9.76 -23.54 -5.55
N LEU A 155 -9.20 -22.57 -4.82
CA LEU A 155 -9.60 -22.27 -3.45
C LEU A 155 -11.06 -21.78 -3.41
N MET A 156 -11.42 -20.82 -4.25
CA MET A 156 -12.79 -20.28 -4.31
C MET A 156 -13.79 -21.32 -4.79
N GLU A 157 -13.44 -22.15 -5.76
CA GLU A 157 -14.29 -23.25 -6.24
C GLU A 157 -14.54 -24.28 -5.13
N LYS A 158 -13.52 -24.63 -4.34
CA LYS A 158 -13.66 -25.53 -3.21
C LYS A 158 -14.60 -24.96 -2.13
N ILE A 159 -14.40 -23.70 -1.75
CA ILE A 159 -15.24 -23.00 -0.77
C ILE A 159 -16.68 -22.86 -1.29
N GLY A 160 -16.87 -22.48 -2.54
CA GLY A 160 -18.20 -22.31 -3.13
C GLY A 160 -19.00 -23.60 -3.33
N ASN A 161 -18.34 -24.76 -3.29
CA ASN A 161 -18.98 -26.07 -3.24
C ASN A 161 -19.30 -26.52 -1.80
N ASN A 162 -18.62 -25.97 -0.79
CA ASN A 162 -18.88 -26.20 0.63
C ASN A 162 -18.55 -24.96 1.47
N LEU A 163 -19.54 -24.09 1.71
CA LEU A 163 -19.35 -22.83 2.44
C LEU A 163 -18.91 -23.00 3.90
N SER A 164 -18.99 -24.23 4.45
CA SER A 164 -18.50 -24.56 5.79
C SER A 164 -17.06 -25.10 5.82
N ASP A 165 -16.38 -25.13 4.67
CA ASP A 165 -15.01 -25.63 4.58
C ASP A 165 -14.06 -24.78 5.45
N PRO A 166 -13.29 -25.39 6.37
CA PRO A 166 -12.40 -24.66 7.27
C PRO A 166 -11.28 -23.89 6.55
N LEU A 167 -11.00 -24.19 5.28
CA LEU A 167 -10.05 -23.43 4.47
C LEU A 167 -10.44 -21.97 4.28
N LEU A 168 -11.75 -21.67 4.29
CA LEU A 168 -12.24 -20.30 4.19
C LEU A 168 -11.68 -19.44 5.33
N ASN A 169 -11.91 -19.84 6.58
CA ASN A 169 -11.43 -19.10 7.75
C ASN A 169 -9.89 -18.97 7.76
N ARG A 170 -9.16 -20.02 7.35
CA ARG A 170 -7.69 -19.99 7.26
C ARG A 170 -7.21 -18.98 6.21
N ALA A 171 -7.80 -19.00 5.02
CA ALA A 171 -7.43 -18.09 3.94
C ALA A 171 -7.77 -16.63 4.30
N VAL A 172 -8.93 -16.39 4.91
CA VAL A 172 -9.34 -15.07 5.41
C VAL A 172 -8.32 -14.58 6.43
N GLN A 173 -7.99 -15.39 7.45
CA GLN A 173 -7.03 -14.98 8.47
C GLN A 173 -5.66 -14.67 7.88
N LYS A 174 -5.18 -15.46 6.92
CA LYS A 174 -3.89 -15.20 6.24
C LYS A 174 -3.85 -13.84 5.55
N VAL A 175 -4.95 -13.46 4.90
CA VAL A 175 -5.07 -12.17 4.21
C VAL A 175 -5.18 -11.04 5.22
N VAL A 176 -5.96 -11.21 6.29
CA VAL A 176 -6.07 -10.25 7.39
C VAL A 176 -4.69 -10.00 8.00
N ASP A 177 -3.97 -11.07 8.38
CA ASP A 177 -2.63 -10.97 8.95
C ASP A 177 -1.67 -10.23 8.01
N PHE A 178 -1.75 -10.49 6.70
CA PHE A 178 -0.92 -9.83 5.70
C PHE A 178 -1.26 -8.33 5.55
N VAL A 179 -2.56 -7.99 5.50
CA VAL A 179 -3.04 -6.60 5.42
C VAL A 179 -2.61 -5.82 6.66
N GLU A 180 -2.80 -6.37 7.85
CA GLU A 180 -2.42 -5.72 9.11
C GLU A 180 -0.90 -5.56 9.24
N SER A 181 -0.13 -6.63 8.99
CA SER A 181 1.33 -6.62 9.16
C SER A 181 2.06 -5.67 8.19
N ASN A 182 1.44 -5.36 7.05
CA ASN A 182 1.99 -4.44 6.05
C ASN A 182 1.28 -3.07 6.05
N SER A 183 0.43 -2.79 7.04
CA SER A 183 -0.31 -1.53 7.16
C SER A 183 -1.13 -1.17 5.90
N LEU A 184 -1.69 -2.16 5.23
CA LEU A 184 -2.50 -1.93 4.04
C LEU A 184 -3.89 -1.39 4.40
N ASP A 185 -4.48 -0.60 3.49
CA ASP A 185 -5.82 -0.02 3.63
C ASP A 185 -6.94 -0.94 3.15
N GLY A 186 -6.58 -2.09 2.56
CA GLY A 186 -7.57 -3.01 2.02
C GLY A 186 -7.00 -4.11 1.15
N VAL A 187 -7.92 -4.82 0.53
CA VAL A 187 -7.70 -5.94 -0.37
C VAL A 187 -8.60 -5.81 -1.59
N ASP A 188 -8.05 -6.15 -2.75
CA ASP A 188 -8.77 -6.24 -4.01
C ASP A 188 -8.84 -7.71 -4.46
N LEU A 189 -10.01 -8.15 -4.91
CA LEU A 189 -10.27 -9.53 -5.31
C LEU A 189 -10.33 -9.62 -6.84
N ASP A 190 -9.31 -10.20 -7.45
CA ASP A 190 -9.14 -10.24 -8.91
C ASP A 190 -9.16 -11.68 -9.44
N LEU A 191 -10.34 -12.31 -9.36
CA LEU A 191 -10.51 -13.70 -9.79
C LEU A 191 -10.78 -13.77 -11.30
N GLU A 192 -9.72 -14.08 -12.07
CA GLU A 192 -9.79 -13.99 -13.54
C GLU A 192 -9.78 -15.32 -14.30
N CYS A 193 -9.13 -16.36 -13.77
CA CYS A 193 -8.72 -17.57 -14.52
C CYS A 193 -9.87 -18.50 -14.99
N TRP A 194 -10.89 -17.98 -15.65
CA TRP A 194 -12.03 -18.72 -16.18
C TRP A 194 -11.68 -19.54 -17.44
N TRP A 195 -10.48 -19.39 -17.99
CA TRP A 195 -9.97 -20.18 -19.11
C TRP A 195 -9.07 -21.33 -18.64
N ASP A 196 -8.61 -22.16 -19.58
CA ASP A 196 -7.69 -23.25 -19.28
C ASP A 196 -6.24 -22.78 -19.21
N LYS A 197 -5.50 -23.30 -18.22
CA LYS A 197 -4.08 -23.01 -18.00
C LYS A 197 -3.19 -23.32 -19.20
N ASN A 198 -3.58 -24.27 -20.04
CA ASN A 198 -2.82 -24.68 -21.22
C ASN A 198 -3.48 -24.19 -22.52
N SER A 199 -4.31 -23.14 -22.43
CA SER A 199 -4.97 -22.52 -23.58
C SER A 199 -5.85 -23.46 -24.41
N ASP A 200 -6.43 -24.50 -23.79
CA ASP A 200 -7.43 -25.38 -24.43
C ASP A 200 -8.81 -24.68 -24.49
N PRO A 201 -9.27 -24.23 -25.67
CA PRO A 201 -10.51 -23.47 -25.78
C PRO A 201 -11.76 -24.28 -25.41
N SER A 202 -11.67 -25.62 -25.40
CA SER A 202 -12.80 -26.49 -25.04
C SER A 202 -13.13 -26.48 -23.54
N LYS A 203 -12.23 -25.93 -22.74
CA LYS A 203 -12.33 -25.83 -21.28
C LYS A 203 -12.56 -24.39 -20.79
N ASP A 204 -12.81 -23.45 -21.71
CA ASP A 204 -13.24 -22.11 -21.36
C ASP A 204 -14.54 -22.16 -20.54
N ARG A 205 -14.55 -21.48 -19.39
CA ARG A 205 -15.70 -21.43 -18.48
C ARG A 205 -16.53 -20.17 -18.67
N GLY A 206 -16.43 -19.50 -19.81
CA GLY A 206 -17.30 -18.38 -20.19
C GLY A 206 -18.60 -18.84 -20.83
N GLY A 207 -19.44 -17.88 -21.23
CA GLY A 207 -20.70 -18.14 -21.94
C GLY A 207 -21.86 -18.64 -21.06
N ARG A 208 -21.65 -18.71 -19.74
CA ARG A 208 -22.66 -19.12 -18.73
C ARG A 208 -23.96 -18.32 -18.86
N LYS A 209 -25.12 -18.99 -18.73
CA LYS A 209 -26.42 -18.30 -18.70
C LYS A 209 -26.69 -17.76 -17.31
N LYS A 210 -27.41 -16.63 -17.23
CA LYS A 210 -27.84 -16.03 -15.96
C LYS A 210 -28.66 -17.02 -15.12
N ASP A 211 -29.52 -17.81 -15.76
CA ASP A 211 -30.38 -18.81 -15.11
C ASP A 211 -29.61 -20.00 -14.52
N ASP A 212 -28.36 -20.24 -14.96
CA ASP A 212 -27.51 -21.29 -14.38
C ASP A 212 -26.99 -20.91 -12.98
N GLY A 213 -27.18 -19.66 -12.58
CA GLY A 213 -26.57 -19.08 -11.38
C GLY A 213 -25.05 -18.94 -11.50
N PRO A 214 -24.39 -18.32 -10.50
CA PRO A 214 -22.95 -18.11 -10.52
C PRO A 214 -22.16 -19.42 -10.52
N HIS A 215 -20.94 -19.36 -11.02
CA HIS A 215 -19.99 -20.45 -10.87
C HIS A 215 -19.72 -20.72 -9.38
N PRO A 216 -19.44 -21.97 -8.94
CA PRO A 216 -19.08 -22.24 -7.54
C PRO A 216 -18.01 -21.27 -7.01
N ALA A 217 -16.95 -21.03 -7.79
CA ALA A 217 -15.93 -20.04 -7.42
C ALA A 217 -16.47 -18.62 -7.21
N GLY A 218 -17.49 -18.17 -7.95
CA GLY A 218 -18.15 -16.88 -7.72
C GLY A 218 -18.91 -16.82 -6.39
N ARG A 219 -19.56 -17.92 -5.99
CA ARG A 219 -20.16 -18.04 -4.65
C ARG A 219 -19.10 -18.05 -3.55
N GLY A 220 -18.01 -18.78 -3.77
CA GLY A 220 -16.86 -18.83 -2.86
C GLY A 220 -16.24 -17.45 -2.66
N LEU A 221 -16.07 -16.68 -3.74
CA LEU A 221 -15.58 -15.31 -3.73
C LEU A 221 -16.48 -14.38 -2.89
N THR A 222 -17.79 -14.55 -2.99
CA THR A 222 -18.78 -13.77 -2.21
C THR A 222 -18.67 -14.03 -0.73
N GLU A 223 -18.64 -15.30 -0.31
CA GLU A 223 -18.48 -15.63 1.11
C GLU A 223 -17.10 -15.22 1.63
N PHE A 224 -16.05 -15.30 0.80
CA PHE A 224 -14.72 -14.80 1.13
C PHE A 224 -14.70 -13.28 1.35
N ALA A 225 -15.28 -12.50 0.43
CA ALA A 225 -15.41 -11.05 0.55
C ALA A 225 -16.20 -10.64 1.82
N LYS A 226 -17.31 -11.34 2.08
CA LYS A 226 -18.12 -11.15 3.29
C LYS A 226 -17.32 -11.36 4.57
N GLN A 227 -16.55 -12.44 4.67
CA GLN A 227 -15.73 -12.70 5.85
C GLN A 227 -14.57 -11.70 5.98
N LEU A 228 -13.94 -11.29 4.88
CA LEU A 228 -12.93 -10.23 4.90
C LEU A 228 -13.52 -8.91 5.41
N LYS A 229 -14.71 -8.52 4.92
CA LYS A 229 -15.38 -7.29 5.37
C LYS A 229 -15.81 -7.36 6.83
N GLN A 230 -16.20 -8.53 7.33
CA GLN A 230 -16.50 -8.74 8.74
C GLN A 230 -15.24 -8.70 9.63
N ALA A 231 -14.13 -9.27 9.16
CA ALA A 231 -12.87 -9.32 9.91
C ALA A 231 -12.17 -7.95 9.93
N MET A 232 -12.29 -7.16 8.86
CA MET A 232 -11.64 -5.86 8.70
C MET A 232 -12.65 -4.78 8.28
N PRO A 233 -13.62 -4.41 9.12
CA PRO A 233 -14.72 -3.51 8.75
C PRO A 233 -14.26 -2.12 8.30
N ASP A 234 -13.14 -1.64 8.84
CA ASP A 234 -12.55 -0.34 8.53
C ASP A 234 -11.66 -0.35 7.27
N LYS A 235 -11.39 -1.53 6.70
CA LYS A 235 -10.57 -1.69 5.49
C LYS A 235 -11.44 -1.77 4.24
N THR A 236 -10.83 -1.42 3.11
CA THR A 236 -11.45 -1.52 1.79
C THR A 236 -11.45 -2.98 1.34
N VAL A 237 -12.59 -3.47 0.88
CA VAL A 237 -12.71 -4.72 0.13
C VAL A 237 -13.24 -4.35 -1.25
N SER A 238 -12.46 -4.57 -2.30
CA SER A 238 -12.87 -4.33 -3.69
C SER A 238 -12.69 -5.57 -4.54
N ALA A 239 -13.15 -5.53 -5.79
CA ALA A 239 -12.91 -6.60 -6.74
C ALA A 239 -12.73 -6.05 -8.15
N ALA A 240 -11.82 -6.63 -8.92
CA ALA A 240 -11.80 -6.49 -10.37
C ALA A 240 -12.65 -7.58 -11.03
N LEU A 241 -13.54 -7.17 -11.94
CA LEU A 241 -14.53 -8.03 -12.57
C LEU A 241 -14.51 -7.83 -14.09
N PHE A 242 -14.76 -8.92 -14.83
CA PHE A 242 -14.91 -8.85 -16.29
C PHE A 242 -16.02 -7.90 -16.73
N ALA A 243 -15.76 -7.16 -17.80
CA ALA A 243 -16.69 -6.15 -18.30
C ALA A 243 -18.02 -6.70 -18.85
N THR A 244 -18.03 -7.93 -19.36
CA THR A 244 -19.11 -8.45 -20.20
C THR A 244 -19.77 -9.68 -19.57
N SER A 245 -20.96 -10.04 -20.06
CA SER A 245 -21.67 -11.25 -19.61
C SER A 245 -20.90 -12.55 -19.85
N TRP A 246 -19.90 -12.58 -20.75
CA TRP A 246 -19.18 -13.80 -21.11
C TRP A 246 -18.58 -14.48 -19.88
N TYR A 247 -17.74 -13.76 -19.13
CA TYR A 247 -17.25 -14.20 -17.82
C TYR A 247 -17.98 -13.53 -16.65
N GLY A 248 -18.62 -12.38 -16.87
CA GLY A 248 -19.34 -11.65 -15.83
C GLY A 248 -20.43 -12.49 -15.14
N ASN A 249 -21.04 -13.45 -15.84
CA ASN A 249 -22.04 -14.36 -15.27
C ASN A 249 -21.45 -15.44 -14.35
N ASN A 250 -20.11 -15.59 -14.28
CA ASN A 250 -19.47 -16.48 -13.31
C ASN A 250 -19.47 -15.90 -11.89
N TYR A 251 -19.47 -14.57 -11.77
CA TYR A 251 -19.55 -13.89 -10.48
C TYR A 251 -20.97 -13.94 -9.93
N ASP A 252 -21.06 -14.02 -8.60
CA ASP A 252 -22.31 -13.92 -7.89
C ASP A 252 -22.65 -12.43 -7.69
N PRO A 253 -23.85 -11.95 -8.13
CA PRO A 253 -24.24 -10.55 -7.94
C PRO A 253 -24.28 -10.12 -6.47
N GLU A 254 -24.51 -11.04 -5.53
CA GLU A 254 -24.49 -10.73 -4.08
C GLU A 254 -23.10 -10.30 -3.59
N LEU A 255 -22.03 -10.55 -4.36
CA LEU A 255 -20.68 -10.08 -4.04
C LEU A 255 -20.66 -8.58 -3.74
N ILE A 256 -21.43 -7.78 -4.49
CA ILE A 256 -21.41 -6.32 -4.40
C ILE A 256 -21.79 -5.77 -3.03
N ASP A 257 -22.58 -6.51 -2.26
CA ASP A 257 -23.03 -6.11 -0.93
C ASP A 257 -21.88 -6.08 0.08
N TYR A 258 -20.80 -6.80 -0.21
CA TYR A 258 -19.61 -6.91 0.63
C TYR A 258 -18.42 -6.10 0.10
N LEU A 259 -18.56 -5.50 -1.08
CA LEU A 259 -17.52 -4.66 -1.68
C LEU A 259 -17.79 -3.18 -1.37
N ASP A 260 -16.73 -2.44 -1.08
CA ASP A 260 -16.75 -0.97 -1.08
C ASP A 260 -16.96 -0.44 -2.51
N TRP A 261 -16.40 -1.13 -3.50
CA TRP A 261 -16.55 -0.86 -4.93
C TRP A 261 -16.08 -2.04 -5.80
N ALA A 262 -16.56 -2.09 -7.04
CA ALA A 262 -16.16 -3.05 -8.06
C ALA A 262 -15.52 -2.33 -9.26
N GLY A 263 -14.31 -2.77 -9.61
CA GLY A 263 -13.58 -2.35 -10.80
C GLY A 263 -13.99 -3.17 -11.99
N ILE A 264 -14.77 -2.59 -12.90
CA ILE A 264 -15.16 -3.26 -14.12
C ILE A 264 -14.05 -3.04 -15.15
N MET A 265 -13.39 -4.14 -15.54
CA MET A 265 -12.25 -4.14 -16.46
C MET A 265 -12.68 -3.87 -17.91
N THR A 266 -13.16 -2.65 -18.19
CA THR A 266 -13.66 -2.22 -19.51
C THR A 266 -12.52 -1.89 -20.49
N TYR A 267 -11.54 -2.77 -20.54
CA TYR A 267 -10.42 -2.84 -21.49
C TYR A 267 -10.29 -4.29 -21.98
N ASP A 268 -9.36 -4.56 -22.89
CA ASP A 268 -9.23 -5.86 -23.56
C ASP A 268 -10.54 -6.33 -24.24
N LEU A 269 -11.45 -5.39 -24.58
CA LEU A 269 -12.69 -5.68 -25.28
C LEU A 269 -12.46 -6.11 -26.73
N THR A 270 -11.25 -5.89 -27.22
CA THR A 270 -10.68 -6.43 -28.46
C THR A 270 -9.17 -6.56 -28.28
N GLY A 271 -8.54 -7.52 -28.95
CA GLY A 271 -7.09 -7.64 -29.10
C GLY A 271 -6.50 -8.83 -28.33
N SER A 272 -7.12 -9.26 -27.23
CA SER A 272 -6.54 -10.24 -26.30
C SER A 272 -6.65 -11.71 -26.74
N TRP A 273 -7.40 -12.03 -27.81
CA TRP A 273 -7.54 -13.39 -28.38
C TRP A 273 -7.38 -13.42 -29.90
N ASN A 274 -7.02 -14.59 -30.45
CA ASN A 274 -6.69 -14.75 -31.89
C ASN A 274 -7.83 -14.36 -32.84
N ALA A 275 -9.07 -14.68 -32.48
CA ALA A 275 -10.27 -14.38 -33.28
C ALA A 275 -10.88 -13.01 -32.97
N SER A 276 -10.14 -12.12 -32.29
CA SER A 276 -10.66 -10.80 -31.95
C SER A 276 -10.92 -9.97 -33.21
N PRO A 277 -12.04 -9.20 -33.25
CA PRO A 277 -12.18 -8.14 -34.23
C PRO A 277 -11.08 -7.10 -34.06
N VAL A 278 -10.75 -6.42 -35.15
CA VAL A 278 -9.90 -5.22 -35.16
C VAL A 278 -10.76 -4.03 -34.75
N GLY A 279 -10.37 -3.34 -33.68
CA GLY A 279 -11.13 -2.21 -33.18
C GLY A 279 -10.58 -1.63 -31.88
N PRO A 280 -11.26 -0.61 -31.33
CA PRO A 280 -10.89 -0.02 -30.05
C PRO A 280 -11.13 -1.01 -28.90
N GLN A 281 -10.08 -1.25 -28.10
CA GLN A 281 -10.14 -2.16 -26.95
C GLN A 281 -10.88 -1.61 -25.72
N THR A 282 -11.25 -0.33 -25.74
CA THR A 282 -11.80 0.37 -24.56
C THR A 282 -12.67 1.57 -24.93
N ALA A 283 -13.39 1.47 -26.06
CA ALA A 283 -14.26 2.55 -26.55
C ALA A 283 -15.23 3.02 -25.46
N LEU A 284 -15.37 4.34 -25.28
CA LEU A 284 -16.32 4.89 -24.32
C LEU A 284 -17.76 4.53 -24.69
N LEU A 285 -18.13 4.82 -25.94
CA LEU A 285 -19.48 4.68 -26.44
C LEU A 285 -19.61 3.47 -27.35
N LYS A 286 -20.82 2.92 -27.38
CA LYS A 286 -21.18 1.83 -28.28
C LYS A 286 -20.94 2.22 -29.73
N ILE A 287 -20.28 1.32 -30.46
CA ILE A 287 -20.07 1.45 -31.91
C ILE A 287 -21.40 1.18 -32.62
N ARG A 288 -21.93 2.21 -33.27
CA ARG A 288 -23.24 2.17 -33.97
C ARG A 288 -23.10 1.95 -35.47
N THR A 289 -21.96 2.30 -36.06
CA THR A 289 -21.64 2.16 -37.49
C THR A 289 -20.54 1.12 -37.66
N GLN A 290 -20.94 -0.14 -37.73
CA GLN A 290 -19.98 -1.27 -37.82
C GLN A 290 -19.23 -1.26 -39.15
N GLU A 291 -19.83 -0.72 -40.21
CA GLU A 291 -19.28 -0.63 -41.56
C GLU A 291 -17.93 0.11 -41.59
N ASP A 292 -17.72 1.05 -40.66
CA ASP A 292 -16.49 1.84 -40.54
C ASP A 292 -15.28 0.98 -40.17
N TYR A 293 -15.49 -0.21 -39.62
CA TYR A 293 -14.43 -1.12 -39.17
C TYR A 293 -14.28 -2.37 -40.04
N VAL A 294 -15.25 -2.66 -40.91
CA VAL A 294 -15.30 -3.90 -41.71
C VAL A 294 -14.05 -4.06 -42.57
N TRP A 295 -13.60 -2.99 -43.21
CA TRP A 295 -12.47 -3.02 -44.13
C TRP A 295 -11.10 -3.14 -43.43
N GLU A 296 -11.06 -2.93 -42.11
CA GLU A 296 -9.85 -3.07 -41.28
C GLU A 296 -9.67 -4.46 -40.68
N GLN A 297 -10.67 -5.35 -40.84
CA GLN A 297 -10.64 -6.65 -40.19
C GLN A 297 -9.54 -7.56 -40.74
N GLN A 298 -9.02 -8.40 -39.84
CA GLN A 298 -8.05 -9.44 -40.16
C GLN A 298 -8.74 -10.73 -40.66
N GLY A 299 -10.08 -10.80 -40.69
CA GLY A 299 -10.85 -11.96 -41.13
C GLY A 299 -12.30 -11.62 -41.42
N GLU A 300 -13.18 -12.63 -41.49
CA GLU A 300 -14.63 -12.40 -41.53
C GLU A 300 -15.09 -11.66 -40.27
N TRP A 301 -16.06 -10.76 -40.43
CA TRP A 301 -16.65 -10.05 -39.30
C TRP A 301 -17.28 -11.06 -38.32
N PRO A 302 -16.86 -11.10 -37.03
CA PRO A 302 -17.43 -12.02 -36.08
C PRO A 302 -18.89 -11.63 -35.81
N GLY A 303 -19.86 -12.49 -36.17
CA GLY A 303 -21.28 -12.27 -35.79
C GLY A 303 -22.40 -12.59 -36.81
N LYS A 304 -22.13 -13.15 -38.00
CA LYS A 304 -23.18 -13.58 -38.99
C LYS A 304 -24.37 -12.61 -39.18
N GLY A 305 -24.13 -11.30 -39.20
CA GLY A 305 -25.17 -10.29 -39.45
C GLY A 305 -25.22 -9.20 -38.38
N SER A 306 -25.79 -8.06 -38.75
CA SER A 306 -25.75 -6.76 -38.05
C SER A 306 -26.47 -6.69 -36.68
N ALA A 307 -26.72 -7.82 -36.01
CA ALA A 307 -27.52 -7.88 -34.78
C ALA A 307 -26.69 -7.95 -33.49
N ASP A 308 -25.49 -8.55 -33.54
CA ASP A 308 -24.59 -8.66 -32.40
C ASP A 308 -23.41 -7.69 -32.57
N ASN A 309 -23.19 -6.78 -31.61
CA ASN A 309 -22.06 -5.85 -31.65
C ASN A 309 -20.77 -6.56 -31.22
N PRO A 310 -19.79 -6.85 -32.11
CA PRO A 310 -18.61 -7.62 -31.72
C PRO A 310 -17.52 -6.78 -31.06
N ILE A 311 -17.62 -5.45 -31.13
CA ILE A 311 -16.70 -4.53 -30.46
C ILE A 311 -17.48 -3.84 -29.34
N LEU A 312 -17.31 -4.35 -28.13
CA LEU A 312 -17.99 -3.85 -26.95
C LEU A 312 -17.33 -2.57 -26.43
N SER A 313 -18.08 -1.82 -25.61
CA SER A 313 -17.69 -0.52 -25.09
C SER A 313 -17.88 -0.41 -23.56
N VAL A 314 -17.38 0.67 -22.96
CA VAL A 314 -17.67 1.03 -21.57
C VAL A 314 -19.18 1.20 -21.37
N GLU A 315 -19.86 1.86 -22.31
CA GLU A 315 -21.33 1.98 -22.34
C GLU A 315 -22.00 0.59 -22.26
N ASP A 316 -21.69 -0.33 -23.18
CA ASP A 316 -22.29 -1.68 -23.19
C ASP A 316 -22.01 -2.45 -21.87
N SER A 317 -20.84 -2.25 -21.27
CA SER A 317 -20.45 -2.90 -20.01
C SER A 317 -21.24 -2.34 -18.82
N LEU A 318 -21.45 -1.02 -18.75
CA LEU A 318 -22.29 -0.41 -17.72
C LEU A 318 -23.76 -0.80 -17.87
N TRP A 319 -24.25 -0.96 -19.10
CA TRP A 319 -25.57 -1.52 -19.35
C TRP A 319 -25.70 -2.91 -18.73
N TYR A 320 -24.75 -3.80 -19.02
CA TYR A 320 -24.76 -5.15 -18.48
C TYR A 320 -24.70 -5.18 -16.94
N TRP A 321 -23.81 -4.40 -16.34
CA TRP A 321 -23.62 -4.43 -14.89
C TRP A 321 -24.71 -3.71 -14.11
N SER A 322 -25.19 -2.56 -14.59
CA SER A 322 -26.05 -1.68 -13.77
C SER A 322 -27.51 -1.62 -14.19
N ASN A 323 -27.86 -1.94 -15.44
CA ASN A 323 -29.23 -1.73 -15.91
C ASN A 323 -30.11 -2.98 -15.66
N PRO A 324 -31.21 -2.87 -14.89
CA PRO A 324 -32.11 -3.99 -14.60
C PRO A 324 -32.88 -4.54 -15.81
N PHE A 325 -32.98 -3.77 -16.91
CA PHE A 325 -33.66 -4.13 -18.15
C PHE A 325 -32.71 -4.60 -19.24
N PHE A 326 -31.40 -4.52 -19.03
CA PHE A 326 -30.47 -5.04 -20.00
C PHE A 326 -30.67 -6.55 -20.12
N THR A 327 -30.81 -7.02 -21.35
CA THR A 327 -30.85 -8.45 -21.68
C THR A 327 -30.04 -8.71 -22.93
N ASN A 328 -29.29 -9.79 -22.93
CA ASN A 328 -28.66 -10.33 -24.13
C ASN A 328 -28.91 -11.85 -24.23
N TRP A 329 -28.24 -12.52 -25.15
CA TRP A 329 -28.41 -13.96 -25.36
C TRP A 329 -28.00 -14.82 -24.14
N GLN A 330 -27.19 -14.30 -23.19
CA GLN A 330 -26.82 -14.97 -21.93
C GLN A 330 -27.79 -14.67 -20.77
N GLY A 331 -28.76 -13.79 -20.95
CA GLY A 331 -29.78 -13.46 -19.94
C GLY A 331 -29.80 -11.98 -19.57
N SER A 332 -30.41 -11.67 -18.42
CA SER A 332 -30.49 -10.30 -17.91
C SER A 332 -29.15 -9.81 -17.32
N GLY A 333 -28.99 -8.50 -17.24
CA GLY A 333 -27.90 -7.82 -16.54
C GLY A 333 -27.86 -8.10 -15.04
N GLN A 334 -26.88 -7.50 -14.36
CA GLN A 334 -26.57 -7.77 -12.95
C GLN A 334 -27.27 -6.84 -11.95
N ASN A 335 -27.80 -5.70 -12.42
CA ASN A 335 -28.51 -4.71 -11.60
C ASN A 335 -27.70 -4.18 -10.39
N ILE A 336 -26.41 -3.91 -10.61
CA ILE A 336 -25.50 -3.37 -9.61
C ILE A 336 -25.63 -1.84 -9.52
N PRO A 337 -25.66 -1.26 -8.31
CA PRO A 337 -25.64 0.19 -8.13
C PRO A 337 -24.41 0.84 -8.77
N ARG A 338 -24.62 1.85 -9.64
CA ARG A 338 -23.50 2.55 -10.31
C ARG A 338 -22.57 3.23 -9.33
N ASN A 339 -23.08 3.70 -8.20
CA ASN A 339 -22.28 4.28 -7.13
C ASN A 339 -21.37 3.25 -6.42
N LYS A 340 -21.29 2.00 -6.89
CA LYS A 340 -20.28 1.00 -6.51
C LYS A 340 -19.30 0.70 -7.65
N ILE A 341 -19.49 1.22 -8.85
CA ILE A 341 -18.72 0.86 -10.05
C ILE A 341 -17.61 1.89 -10.30
N ALA A 342 -16.39 1.41 -10.56
CA ALA A 342 -15.35 2.12 -11.28
C ALA A 342 -15.06 1.39 -12.60
N ALA A 343 -14.75 2.11 -13.68
CA ALA A 343 -14.55 1.48 -15.00
C ALA A 343 -13.12 1.64 -15.54
N GLY A 344 -12.73 0.70 -16.39
CA GLY A 344 -11.37 0.48 -16.87
C GLY A 344 -10.80 1.57 -17.80
N VAL A 345 -9.54 1.92 -17.55
CA VAL A 345 -8.67 2.74 -18.39
C VAL A 345 -7.35 1.98 -18.60
N PRO A 346 -7.07 1.47 -19.82
CA PRO A 346 -5.81 0.82 -20.12
C PRO A 346 -4.73 1.85 -20.46
N ILE A 347 -3.57 1.78 -19.79
CA ILE A 347 -2.37 2.54 -20.14
C ILE A 347 -1.48 1.66 -21.04
N TYR A 348 -2.08 1.10 -22.07
CA TYR A 348 -1.44 0.31 -23.11
C TYR A 348 -2.35 0.30 -24.35
N GLY A 349 -1.83 -0.20 -25.45
CA GLY A 349 -2.57 -0.37 -26.69
C GLY A 349 -2.33 -1.74 -27.34
N TYR A 350 -3.20 -2.08 -28.28
CA TYR A 350 -3.03 -3.22 -29.16
C TYR A 350 -2.64 -2.76 -30.56
N ASP A 351 -1.55 -3.31 -31.10
CA ASP A 351 -1.20 -3.16 -32.50
C ASP A 351 -1.72 -4.36 -33.30
N PHE A 352 -2.77 -4.13 -34.09
CA PHE A 352 -3.42 -5.17 -34.87
C PHE A 352 -2.61 -5.60 -36.10
N ALA A 353 -1.49 -4.95 -36.40
CA ALA A 353 -0.59 -5.39 -37.46
C ALA A 353 0.22 -6.65 -37.06
N TYR A 354 0.37 -6.92 -35.75
CA TYR A 354 1.25 -7.97 -35.24
C TYR A 354 0.56 -8.87 -34.21
N GLY A 355 0.95 -10.15 -34.18
CA GLY A 355 0.59 -11.06 -33.10
C GLY A 355 1.46 -10.82 -31.86
N LYS A 356 1.09 -11.40 -30.72
CA LYS A 356 1.98 -11.43 -29.54
C LYS A 356 3.27 -12.19 -29.86
N GLU A 357 4.33 -11.76 -29.21
CA GLU A 357 5.64 -12.43 -29.27
C GLU A 357 5.65 -13.64 -28.32
N PRO A 358 6.55 -14.63 -28.54
CA PRO A 358 6.74 -15.73 -27.59
C PRO A 358 7.14 -15.23 -26.20
N ASP A 359 6.64 -15.90 -25.16
CA ASP A 359 7.09 -15.69 -23.79
C ASP A 359 8.55 -16.11 -23.62
N ASP A 360 9.37 -15.26 -23.00
CA ASP A 360 10.81 -15.48 -22.87
C ASP A 360 11.17 -16.70 -21.99
N LEU A 361 10.24 -17.18 -21.14
CA LEU A 361 10.45 -18.31 -20.23
C LEU A 361 9.90 -19.62 -20.81
N SER A 362 8.65 -19.62 -21.29
CA SER A 362 7.97 -20.82 -21.80
C SER A 362 8.20 -21.05 -23.29
N GLY A 363 8.51 -19.99 -24.05
CA GLY A 363 8.55 -20.02 -25.52
C GLY A 363 7.18 -20.14 -26.18
N GLU A 364 6.09 -20.16 -25.40
CA GLU A 364 4.73 -20.21 -25.92
C GLU A 364 4.31 -18.84 -26.43
N ILE A 365 3.54 -18.81 -27.52
CA ILE A 365 2.97 -17.57 -28.06
C ILE A 365 1.58 -17.39 -27.46
N PRO A 366 1.35 -16.41 -26.58
CA PRO A 366 0.03 -16.17 -26.04
C PRO A 366 -0.95 -15.74 -27.15
N PRO A 367 -2.25 -16.04 -27.01
CA PRO A 367 -3.22 -15.68 -28.04
C PRO A 367 -3.39 -14.16 -28.17
N GLY A 368 -3.72 -13.71 -29.38
CA GLY A 368 -4.09 -12.32 -29.68
C GLY A 368 -2.99 -11.47 -30.30
N TYR A 369 -3.28 -10.17 -30.33
CA TYR A 369 -2.48 -9.14 -30.99
C TYR A 369 -1.45 -8.52 -30.03
N LYS A 370 -0.44 -7.89 -30.60
CA LYS A 370 0.69 -7.31 -29.88
C LYS A 370 0.23 -6.21 -28.92
N VAL A 371 0.57 -6.36 -27.64
CA VAL A 371 0.37 -5.34 -26.60
C VAL A 371 1.58 -4.41 -26.59
N ILE A 372 1.36 -3.09 -26.53
CA ILE A 372 2.40 -2.08 -26.42
C ILE A 372 2.07 -1.14 -25.26
N ARG A 373 3.03 -0.92 -24.36
CA ARG A 373 2.87 0.00 -23.21
C ARG A 373 2.75 1.43 -23.72
N TYR A 374 1.92 2.27 -23.08
CA TYR A 374 1.70 3.65 -23.53
C TYR A 374 3.01 4.46 -23.65
N LYS A 375 3.92 4.37 -22.68
CA LYS A 375 5.25 4.99 -22.74
C LYS A 375 6.09 4.55 -23.96
N ASP A 376 5.95 3.30 -24.40
CA ASP A 376 6.65 2.76 -25.56
C ASP A 376 5.96 3.16 -26.87
N ILE A 377 4.65 3.39 -26.86
CA ILE A 377 3.94 3.99 -27.99
C ILE A 377 4.40 5.44 -28.16
N LEU A 378 4.53 6.20 -27.07
CA LEU A 378 5.00 7.59 -27.12
C LEU A 378 6.44 7.72 -27.60
N SER A 379 7.31 6.77 -27.25
CA SER A 379 8.69 6.77 -27.74
C SER A 379 8.78 6.48 -29.24
N GLN A 380 7.84 5.72 -29.80
CA GLN A 380 7.75 5.44 -31.24
C GLN A 380 6.98 6.53 -32.00
N PHE A 381 5.95 7.11 -31.38
CA PHE A 381 5.04 8.07 -31.97
C PHE A 381 4.86 9.26 -31.03
N ASN A 382 5.70 10.29 -31.17
CA ASN A 382 5.73 11.46 -30.26
C ASN A 382 4.36 12.13 -30.03
N ASN A 383 3.45 12.09 -31.02
CA ASN A 383 2.13 12.72 -30.95
C ASN A 383 1.00 11.76 -30.55
N ALA A 384 1.32 10.53 -30.11
CA ALA A 384 0.33 9.52 -29.72
C ALA A 384 -0.62 9.98 -28.62
N HIS A 385 -0.15 10.82 -27.68
CA HIS A 385 -0.97 11.43 -26.63
C HIS A 385 -2.08 12.35 -27.16
N THR A 386 -2.04 12.74 -28.45
CA THR A 386 -3.08 13.53 -29.13
C THR A 386 -3.73 12.78 -30.28
N ALA A 387 -3.56 11.45 -30.34
CA ALA A 387 -4.17 10.63 -31.39
C ALA A 387 -5.70 10.72 -31.31
N ALA A 388 -6.32 11.21 -32.38
CA ALA A 388 -7.78 11.32 -32.46
C ALA A 388 -8.41 9.94 -32.25
N ASN A 389 -9.43 9.89 -31.38
CA ASN A 389 -10.13 8.66 -30.99
C ASN A 389 -9.22 7.54 -30.43
N GLY A 390 -8.02 7.88 -29.96
CA GLY A 390 -7.07 6.88 -29.44
C GLY A 390 -6.64 5.86 -30.48
N ASN A 391 -6.43 6.29 -31.73
CA ASN A 391 -6.01 5.40 -32.81
C ASN A 391 -4.84 5.97 -33.63
N ILE A 392 -3.81 5.15 -33.83
CA ILE A 392 -2.65 5.45 -34.67
C ILE A 392 -2.65 4.49 -35.84
N LYS A 393 -2.72 5.03 -37.06
CA LYS A 393 -2.67 4.27 -38.30
C LYS A 393 -1.48 4.70 -39.15
N VAL A 394 -0.64 3.74 -39.51
CA VAL A 394 0.49 3.93 -40.41
C VAL A 394 0.29 2.99 -41.58
N SER A 395 0.06 3.53 -42.79
CA SER A 395 -0.09 2.74 -44.01
C SER A 395 1.15 1.87 -44.26
N GLY A 396 0.93 0.66 -44.75
CA GLY A 396 2.01 -0.28 -45.02
C GLY A 396 1.53 -1.54 -45.72
N SER A 397 2.38 -2.57 -45.70
CA SER A 397 2.10 -3.88 -46.27
C SER A 397 2.75 -4.93 -45.38
N THR A 398 2.05 -5.31 -44.31
CA THR A 398 2.57 -6.17 -43.25
C THR A 398 2.06 -7.59 -43.41
N PRO A 399 2.93 -8.62 -43.35
CA PRO A 399 2.47 -10.01 -43.29
C PRO A 399 1.50 -10.20 -42.13
N ARG A 400 0.34 -10.82 -42.38
CA ARG A 400 -0.65 -11.06 -41.32
C ARG A 400 -0.09 -12.05 -40.28
N PRO A 401 -0.50 -11.93 -39.00
CA PRO A 401 -0.10 -12.88 -37.96
C PRO A 401 -0.43 -14.34 -38.32
N PRO A 402 0.35 -15.34 -37.86
CA PRO A 402 0.15 -16.73 -38.26
C PRO A 402 -1.22 -17.34 -37.92
N PHE A 403 -1.91 -16.81 -36.90
CA PHE A 403 -3.25 -17.27 -36.50
C PHE A 403 -4.37 -16.67 -37.36
N VAL A 404 -4.07 -15.75 -38.28
CA VAL A 404 -5.04 -15.09 -39.14
C VAL A 404 -5.26 -15.90 -40.42
N SER A 405 -6.52 -16.20 -40.74
CA SER A 405 -6.91 -16.99 -41.91
C SER A 405 -7.07 -16.18 -43.20
N ALA A 406 -7.19 -14.85 -43.12
CA ALA A 406 -7.30 -14.00 -44.30
C ALA A 406 -6.02 -14.01 -45.14
N SER A 407 -6.17 -13.98 -46.46
CA SER A 407 -5.05 -13.98 -47.39
C SER A 407 -4.44 -12.57 -47.59
N GLY A 408 -3.21 -12.54 -48.10
CA GLY A 408 -2.50 -11.30 -48.42
C GLY A 408 -1.96 -10.56 -47.19
N ASN A 409 -1.42 -9.37 -47.44
CA ASN A 409 -0.85 -8.53 -46.39
C ASN A 409 -1.92 -7.63 -45.76
N TYR A 410 -1.70 -7.24 -44.51
CA TYR A 410 -2.45 -6.19 -43.84
C TYR A 410 -2.01 -4.83 -44.40
N PRO A 411 -2.94 -3.89 -44.70
CA PRO A 411 -2.63 -2.61 -45.34
C PRO A 411 -1.96 -1.59 -44.39
N TYR A 412 -1.60 -2.00 -43.17
CA TYR A 412 -1.02 -1.16 -42.15
C TYR A 412 0.31 -1.72 -41.66
N ALA A 413 1.32 -0.85 -41.58
CA ALA A 413 2.52 -1.09 -40.80
C ALA A 413 2.20 -1.08 -39.30
N HIS A 414 1.29 -0.19 -38.87
CA HIS A 414 0.77 -0.12 -37.51
C HIS A 414 -0.71 0.25 -37.54
N ASN A 415 -1.53 -0.45 -36.76
CA ASN A 415 -2.91 -0.06 -36.45
C ASN A 415 -3.11 -0.22 -34.94
N ILE A 416 -2.81 0.85 -34.20
CA ILE A 416 -2.74 0.82 -32.74
C ILE A 416 -3.97 1.49 -32.16
N TYR A 417 -4.72 0.76 -31.35
CA TYR A 417 -5.77 1.35 -30.50
C TYR A 417 -5.26 1.47 -29.07
N LEU A 418 -5.35 2.67 -28.51
CA LEU A 418 -4.81 3.06 -27.20
C LEU A 418 -5.77 4.04 -26.50
N GLU A 419 -5.46 4.35 -25.25
CA GLU A 419 -6.05 5.48 -24.54
C GLU A 419 -5.15 6.73 -24.65
N THR A 420 -5.75 7.92 -24.71
CA THR A 420 -5.06 9.21 -24.61
C THR A 420 -5.56 9.99 -23.38
N PRO A 421 -4.85 11.06 -22.94
CA PRO A 421 -5.34 11.96 -21.90
C PRO A 421 -6.76 12.48 -22.16
N GLU A 422 -7.10 12.79 -23.42
CA GLU A 422 -8.42 13.28 -23.81
C GLU A 422 -9.49 12.19 -23.71
N THR A 423 -9.25 11.01 -24.28
CA THR A 423 -10.23 9.91 -24.27
C THR A 423 -10.46 9.38 -22.85
N ALA A 424 -9.40 9.31 -22.03
CA ALA A 424 -9.49 8.91 -20.63
C ALA A 424 -10.31 9.92 -19.80
N THR A 425 -10.09 11.22 -20.04
CA THR A 425 -10.84 12.28 -19.37
C THR A 425 -12.31 12.29 -19.79
N ALA A 426 -12.60 12.07 -21.08
CA ALA A 426 -13.97 11.94 -21.57
C ALA A 426 -14.70 10.78 -20.88
N LYS A 427 -14.01 9.65 -20.71
CA LYS A 427 -14.51 8.47 -20.00
C LYS A 427 -14.77 8.77 -18.52
N LEU A 428 -13.83 9.40 -17.83
CA LEU A 428 -14.03 9.83 -16.43
C LEU A 428 -15.24 10.76 -16.28
N ASN A 429 -15.38 11.76 -17.16
CA ASN A 429 -16.51 12.70 -17.11
C ASN A 429 -17.85 12.00 -17.36
N PHE A 430 -17.91 11.08 -18.33
CA PHE A 430 -19.09 10.25 -18.54
C PHE A 430 -19.45 9.44 -17.29
N LEU A 431 -18.47 8.76 -16.68
CA LEU A 431 -18.66 7.95 -15.48
C LEU A 431 -19.22 8.77 -14.30
N LYS A 432 -18.67 9.96 -14.07
CA LYS A 432 -19.18 10.87 -13.02
C LYS A 432 -20.62 11.33 -13.28
N ASN A 433 -20.95 11.62 -14.55
CA ASN A 433 -22.28 12.07 -14.95
C ASN A 433 -23.33 10.97 -14.75
N VAL A 434 -22.98 9.71 -14.97
CA VAL A 434 -23.89 8.57 -14.76
C VAL A 434 -23.88 8.04 -13.32
N GLY A 435 -23.18 8.70 -12.39
CA GLY A 435 -23.14 8.34 -10.97
C GLY A 435 -22.19 7.18 -10.62
N ALA A 436 -21.25 6.83 -11.51
CA ALA A 436 -20.18 5.88 -11.21
C ALA A 436 -19.09 6.54 -10.34
N GLN A 437 -18.32 5.73 -9.61
CA GLN A 437 -17.36 6.20 -8.61
C GLN A 437 -16.05 6.74 -9.20
N GLY A 438 -15.69 6.37 -10.42
CA GLY A 438 -14.45 6.80 -11.05
C GLY A 438 -13.86 5.74 -11.97
N VAL A 439 -12.53 5.66 -12.02
CA VAL A 439 -11.80 4.81 -12.97
C VAL A 439 -10.84 3.84 -12.27
N ILE A 440 -10.61 2.70 -12.92
CA ILE A 440 -9.61 1.71 -12.56
C ILE A 440 -8.59 1.55 -13.70
N ILE A 441 -7.30 1.58 -13.37
CA ILE A 441 -6.21 1.76 -14.33
C ILE A 441 -5.29 0.53 -14.35
N TRP A 442 -5.07 -0.02 -15.55
CA TRP A 442 -4.08 -1.07 -15.81
C TRP A 442 -3.01 -0.56 -16.81
N GLU A 443 -1.75 -0.33 -16.43
CA GLU A 443 -1.18 -0.31 -15.08
C GLU A 443 -0.30 0.92 -14.91
N LEU A 444 -0.04 1.31 -13.65
CA LEU A 444 0.64 2.56 -13.27
C LEU A 444 2.01 2.73 -13.96
N SER A 445 2.74 1.63 -14.16
CA SER A 445 4.12 1.65 -14.67
C SER A 445 4.27 1.98 -16.16
N ASN A 446 3.15 2.01 -16.89
CA ASN A 446 3.13 2.24 -18.33
C ASN A 446 2.98 3.71 -18.71
N ASP A 447 2.64 4.60 -17.77
CA ASP A 447 2.44 6.02 -18.05
C ASP A 447 3.77 6.78 -18.18
N VAL A 448 3.72 7.96 -18.79
CA VAL A 448 4.80 8.95 -18.71
C VAL A 448 4.33 10.09 -17.80
N LEU A 449 5.01 10.37 -16.69
CA LEU A 449 4.58 11.39 -15.70
C LEU A 449 4.86 12.84 -16.16
N GLU A 450 4.73 13.10 -17.47
CA GLU A 450 4.92 14.39 -18.11
C GLU A 450 3.58 15.13 -18.23
N GLU A 451 3.57 16.43 -17.94
CA GLU A 451 2.36 17.26 -18.08
C GLU A 451 1.88 17.28 -19.55
N GLY A 452 0.58 17.13 -19.76
CA GLY A 452 -0.03 17.07 -21.10
C GLY A 452 0.11 15.73 -21.83
N LYS A 453 0.97 14.82 -21.37
CA LYS A 453 1.09 13.45 -21.94
C LYS A 453 0.60 12.36 -20.99
N SER A 454 0.74 12.57 -19.68
CA SER A 454 0.32 11.63 -18.66
C SER A 454 -1.19 11.43 -18.67
N ILE A 455 -1.63 10.19 -18.82
CA ILE A 455 -3.04 9.83 -18.69
C ILE A 455 -3.48 9.99 -17.23
N ILE A 456 -2.63 9.62 -16.28
CA ILE A 456 -2.96 9.62 -14.84
C ILE A 456 -3.10 11.06 -14.31
N LYS A 457 -2.20 11.97 -14.69
CA LYS A 457 -2.33 13.40 -14.33
C LYS A 457 -3.59 14.02 -14.91
N ALA A 458 -3.92 13.69 -16.17
CA ALA A 458 -5.13 14.19 -16.82
C ALA A 458 -6.41 13.72 -16.10
N LEU A 459 -6.47 12.42 -15.75
CA LEU A 459 -7.55 11.86 -14.95
C LEU A 459 -7.65 12.54 -13.57
N TYR A 460 -6.53 12.65 -12.85
CA TYR A 460 -6.52 13.25 -11.52
C TYR A 460 -6.98 14.71 -11.53
N LYS A 461 -6.48 15.52 -12.48
CA LYS A 461 -6.87 16.92 -12.64
C LYS A 461 -8.38 17.10 -12.91
N ASN A 462 -9.00 16.13 -13.57
CA ASN A 462 -10.43 16.13 -13.88
C ASN A 462 -11.27 15.32 -12.89
N SER A 463 -10.69 14.84 -11.79
CA SER A 463 -11.38 13.98 -10.80
C SER A 463 -12.08 14.74 -9.69
N GLY A 464 -11.89 16.06 -9.61
CA GLY A 464 -12.37 16.91 -8.51
C GLY A 464 -11.69 16.69 -7.16
N ASN A 465 -10.70 15.79 -7.07
CA ASN A 465 -9.86 15.66 -5.87
C ASN A 465 -8.99 16.92 -5.67
N PRO A 466 -8.66 17.27 -4.41
CA PRO A 466 -7.77 18.39 -4.13
C PRO A 466 -6.36 18.16 -4.70
N THR A 467 -5.63 19.24 -5.00
CA THR A 467 -4.26 19.15 -5.51
C THR A 467 -3.27 18.48 -4.54
N SER A 468 -3.60 18.44 -3.26
CA SER A 468 -2.90 17.66 -2.24
C SER A 468 -3.91 17.02 -1.28
N ARG A 469 -3.58 15.82 -0.79
CA ARG A 469 -4.35 15.11 0.24
C ARG A 469 -3.50 15.02 1.51
N PRO A 470 -4.10 15.07 2.70
CA PRO A 470 -3.36 14.80 3.93
C PRO A 470 -2.82 13.36 3.91
N PRO A 471 -1.62 13.11 4.47
CA PRO A 471 -1.10 11.76 4.63
C PRO A 471 -2.08 10.84 5.37
N LEU A 472 -2.22 9.59 4.93
CA LEU A 472 -3.12 8.60 5.57
C LEU A 472 -2.51 8.03 6.85
N LEU A 473 -1.21 7.76 6.79
CA LEU A 473 -0.37 7.71 7.98
C LEU A 473 -0.02 9.15 8.28
N ALA A 474 -0.88 9.83 9.03
CA ALA A 474 -0.33 10.90 9.85
C ALA A 474 0.76 10.24 10.71
N PRO A 475 1.99 10.78 10.80
CA PRO A 475 2.82 10.45 11.95
C PRO A 475 1.91 10.77 13.13
N GLY A 476 1.38 9.73 13.80
CA GLY A 476 0.27 9.94 14.70
C GLY A 476 0.76 10.97 15.68
N LYS A 477 0.19 12.19 15.62
CA LYS A 477 0.72 13.26 16.45
C LYS A 477 0.48 12.77 17.85
N PRO A 478 1.54 12.47 18.61
CA PRO A 478 1.30 12.19 20.01
C PRO A 478 0.56 13.42 20.52
N GLY A 479 -0.54 13.20 21.24
CA GLY A 479 -1.31 14.31 21.83
C GLY A 479 -0.37 15.23 22.63
N ASP A 480 -0.84 16.40 23.07
CA ASP A 480 -0.03 17.34 23.85
C ASP A 480 0.40 16.74 25.20
N VAL A 481 1.39 15.85 25.14
CA VAL A 481 2.04 15.21 26.26
C VAL A 481 3.20 16.13 26.62
N PRO A 482 3.25 16.64 27.86
CA PRO A 482 4.39 17.43 28.32
C PRO A 482 5.67 16.61 28.14
N THR A 483 6.67 17.16 27.46
CA THR A 483 7.99 16.51 27.29
C THR A 483 8.95 16.83 28.44
N ILE A 484 8.72 17.96 29.12
CA ILE A 484 9.40 18.35 30.36
C ILE A 484 8.48 18.00 31.53
N ASN A 485 9.04 17.41 32.59
CA ASN A 485 8.30 16.93 33.76
C ASN A 485 7.27 15.83 33.47
N TRP A 486 7.47 15.05 32.40
CA TRP A 486 6.53 13.98 32.03
C TRP A 486 6.45 12.89 33.09
N MET A 487 7.57 12.58 33.76
CA MET A 487 7.60 11.61 34.86
C MET A 487 6.79 12.06 36.08
N LYS A 488 6.36 13.32 36.18
CA LYS A 488 5.49 13.81 37.27
C LYS A 488 4.14 13.11 37.29
N ALA A 489 3.58 12.77 36.12
CA ALA A 489 2.28 12.13 35.98
C ALA A 489 2.30 10.62 36.34
N ILE A 490 3.48 10.04 36.51
CA ILE A 490 3.65 8.61 36.70
C ILE A 490 3.59 8.25 38.18
N LEU A 491 2.87 7.17 38.50
CA LEU A 491 2.80 6.61 39.84
C LEU A 491 4.20 6.37 40.41
N ALA A 492 4.46 7.00 41.54
CA ALA A 492 5.72 6.99 42.28
C ALA A 492 6.30 5.59 42.54
N SER A 493 5.43 4.59 42.74
CA SER A 493 5.81 3.21 43.06
C SER A 493 6.20 2.35 41.85
N LYS A 494 6.02 2.84 40.60
CA LYS A 494 6.43 2.07 39.41
C LYS A 494 7.95 1.96 39.36
N LYS A 495 8.45 0.78 38.98
CA LYS A 495 9.88 0.59 38.66
C LYS A 495 10.23 1.25 37.34
N LEU A 496 11.49 1.67 37.16
CA LEU A 496 11.94 2.21 35.87
C LEU A 496 11.79 1.18 34.73
N SER A 497 11.92 -0.12 35.03
CA SER A 497 11.64 -1.20 34.08
C SER A 497 10.19 -1.26 33.62
N GLU A 498 9.24 -0.71 34.38
CA GLU A 498 7.82 -0.65 34.02
C GLU A 498 7.47 0.51 33.09
N LEU A 499 8.42 1.41 32.82
CA LEU A 499 8.21 2.60 32.01
C LEU A 499 8.67 2.39 30.56
N THR A 500 8.05 3.13 29.66
CA THR A 500 8.57 3.36 28.31
C THR A 500 9.47 4.59 28.36
N ILE A 501 10.80 4.41 28.26
CA ILE A 501 11.75 5.50 28.45
C ILE A 501 12.41 5.85 27.10
N PRO A 502 12.20 7.07 26.57
CA PRO A 502 12.94 7.55 25.41
C PRO A 502 14.43 7.74 25.76
N GLY A 503 15.29 7.22 24.89
CA GLY A 503 16.74 7.31 25.00
C GLY A 503 17.41 7.65 23.68
N THR A 504 18.69 7.98 23.75
CA THR A 504 19.53 8.31 22.58
C THR A 504 20.81 7.48 22.59
N HIS A 505 21.07 6.79 21.49
CA HIS A 505 22.33 6.08 21.27
C HIS A 505 23.45 7.11 21.01
N GLU A 506 24.65 6.86 21.56
CA GLU A 506 25.81 7.76 21.40
C GLU A 506 25.42 9.24 21.63
N THR A 507 24.82 9.53 22.79
CA THR A 507 24.02 10.74 23.05
C THR A 507 24.73 12.05 22.70
N CYS A 508 26.06 12.09 22.84
CA CYS A 508 26.86 13.29 22.58
C CYS A 508 27.56 13.30 21.21
N ALA A 509 27.35 12.28 20.37
CA ALA A 509 27.93 12.18 19.04
C ALA A 509 27.22 13.13 18.06
N THR A 510 27.55 14.42 18.18
CA THR A 510 26.91 15.54 17.45
C THR A 510 27.84 16.19 16.43
N THR A 511 29.12 15.82 16.44
CA THR A 511 30.17 16.44 15.64
C THR A 511 31.11 15.39 15.03
N ALA A 512 31.91 15.80 14.04
CA ALA A 512 32.98 14.99 13.46
C ALA A 512 34.18 15.87 13.08
N SER A 513 35.38 15.28 13.05
CA SER A 513 36.63 15.99 12.73
C SER A 513 36.73 16.52 11.30
N ASN A 514 35.99 15.93 10.35
CA ASN A 514 35.98 16.34 8.95
C ASN A 514 34.70 15.88 8.21
N LEU A 515 34.49 16.39 7.00
CA LEU A 515 33.30 16.11 6.18
C LEU A 515 33.16 14.64 5.77
N VAL A 516 34.25 13.87 5.72
CA VAL A 516 34.23 12.45 5.35
C VAL A 516 33.79 11.59 6.54
N ALA A 517 34.25 11.92 7.74
CA ALA A 517 33.83 11.25 8.98
C ALA A 517 32.39 11.64 9.41
N LEU A 518 31.96 12.87 9.06
CA LEU A 518 30.66 13.44 9.46
C LEU A 518 29.45 12.50 9.32
N PRO A 519 29.20 11.86 8.17
CA PRO A 519 28.05 10.96 8.06
C PRO A 519 28.17 9.74 8.99
N TRP A 520 29.38 9.23 9.25
CA TRP A 520 29.59 7.96 9.95
C TRP A 520 29.68 8.10 11.47
N THR A 521 30.09 9.27 11.96
CA THR A 521 30.42 9.45 13.39
C THR A 521 29.45 10.36 14.12
N LYS A 522 28.46 10.92 13.42
CA LYS A 522 27.35 11.66 14.02
C LYS A 522 26.15 10.73 14.21
N CYS A 523 25.57 10.75 15.40
CA CYS A 523 24.36 9.99 15.76
C CYS A 523 23.20 10.89 16.22
N GLN A 524 23.49 12.16 16.57
CA GLN A 524 22.50 13.10 17.09
C GLN A 524 22.66 14.49 16.47
N ASP A 525 21.55 15.17 16.18
CA ASP A 525 21.55 16.57 15.72
C ASP A 525 21.45 17.59 16.86
N ARG A 526 20.95 17.15 18.02
CA ARG A 526 20.64 18.00 19.17
C ARG A 526 21.71 17.89 20.23
N GLY A 527 22.05 19.01 20.88
CA GLY A 527 22.87 18.98 22.08
C GLY A 527 22.14 18.32 23.26
N LEU A 528 22.88 17.90 24.29
CA LEU A 528 22.35 17.19 25.45
C LEU A 528 21.17 17.94 26.14
N LYS A 529 21.28 19.26 26.32
CA LYS A 529 20.21 20.08 26.92
C LYS A 529 18.90 20.01 26.14
N ASP A 530 18.98 20.07 24.82
CA ASP A 530 17.80 20.03 23.95
C ASP A 530 17.18 18.63 23.94
N GLN A 531 18.00 17.57 23.97
CA GLN A 531 17.52 16.21 24.12
C GLN A 531 16.76 16.01 25.45
N LEU A 532 17.32 16.50 26.57
CA LEU A 532 16.65 16.46 27.88
C LEU A 532 15.33 17.25 27.86
N ASN A 533 15.30 18.44 27.27
CA ASN A 533 14.08 19.24 27.13
C ASN A 533 13.03 18.58 26.22
N ALA A 534 13.47 17.83 25.20
CA ALA A 534 12.60 17.07 24.32
C ALA A 534 11.99 15.83 24.98
N GLY A 535 12.54 15.38 26.12
CA GLY A 535 11.97 14.29 26.93
C GLY A 535 12.84 13.05 27.05
N ILE A 536 14.05 13.05 26.47
CA ILE A 536 15.03 11.97 26.61
C ILE A 536 15.43 11.81 28.08
N ARG A 537 15.42 10.58 28.59
CA ARG A 537 15.81 10.25 29.98
C ARG A 537 16.77 9.07 30.10
N PHE A 538 17.13 8.41 29.00
CA PHE A 538 18.20 7.42 28.97
C PHE A 538 19.33 7.92 28.05
N LEU A 539 20.48 8.19 28.63
CA LEU A 539 21.64 8.75 27.92
C LEU A 539 22.73 7.68 27.80
N ASP A 540 23.22 7.45 26.59
CA ASP A 540 24.39 6.62 26.33
C ASP A 540 25.64 7.50 26.18
N ILE A 541 26.46 7.53 27.23
CA ILE A 541 27.63 8.41 27.36
C ILE A 541 28.91 7.59 27.20
N ARG A 542 29.71 7.97 26.21
CA ARG A 542 30.95 7.30 25.82
C ARG A 542 32.16 8.14 26.20
N CYS A 543 32.97 7.60 27.10
CA CYS A 543 34.06 8.32 27.76
C CYS A 543 35.40 7.73 27.35
N ARG A 544 36.25 8.53 26.72
CA ARG A 544 37.67 8.23 26.60
C ARG A 544 38.40 8.70 27.85
N HIS A 545 39.22 7.83 28.39
CA HIS A 545 40.10 8.15 29.51
C HIS A 545 41.23 9.08 29.03
N THR A 546 41.28 10.32 29.53
CA THR A 546 42.28 11.32 29.14
C THR A 546 42.87 12.01 30.37
N GLY A 547 44.10 11.67 30.72
CA GLY A 547 44.71 12.16 31.96
C GLY A 547 43.94 11.66 33.19
N ASP A 548 43.56 12.59 34.06
CA ASP A 548 42.68 12.38 35.23
C ASP A 548 41.21 12.76 34.95
N THR A 549 40.83 12.83 33.68
CA THR A 549 39.50 13.26 33.23
C THR A 549 38.91 12.32 32.17
N PHE A 550 37.68 12.61 31.74
CA PHE A 550 37.02 11.89 30.65
C PHE A 550 36.64 12.85 29.54
N ALA A 551 37.19 12.62 28.35
CA ALA A 551 36.76 13.25 27.12
C ALA A 551 35.61 12.44 26.50
N ILE A 552 34.62 13.12 25.90
CA ILE A 552 33.50 12.43 25.25
C ILE A 552 33.87 12.09 23.80
N HIS A 553 33.64 10.84 23.40
CA HIS A 553 34.09 10.31 22.12
C HIS A 553 33.02 9.44 21.45
N HIS A 554 33.10 9.32 20.12
CA HIS A 554 32.48 8.23 19.36
C HIS A 554 33.57 7.59 18.49
N GLY A 555 34.01 6.40 18.88
CA GLY A 555 35.26 5.83 18.37
C GLY A 555 36.44 6.79 18.58
N THR A 556 37.20 7.06 17.52
CA THR A 556 38.35 7.98 17.57
C THR A 556 37.97 9.45 17.68
N GLU A 557 36.71 9.82 17.41
CA GLU A 557 36.29 11.21 17.26
C GLU A 557 35.96 11.87 18.60
N TYR A 558 36.73 12.90 18.96
CA TYR A 558 36.42 13.76 20.10
C TYR A 558 35.19 14.63 19.81
N GLN A 559 34.21 14.63 20.70
CA GLN A 559 32.92 15.31 20.50
C GLN A 559 32.89 16.74 21.05
N ASN A 560 34.06 17.35 21.29
CA ASN A 560 34.19 18.71 21.83
C ASN A 560 33.51 18.89 23.20
N LEU A 561 33.44 17.83 24.00
CA LEU A 561 32.81 17.81 25.32
C LEU A 561 33.64 16.98 26.31
N MET A 562 33.63 17.39 27.58
CA MET A 562 34.17 16.59 28.68
C MET A 562 33.01 16.01 29.50
N PHE A 563 33.24 14.90 30.22
CA PHE A 563 32.21 14.29 31.07
C PHE A 563 31.70 15.23 32.18
N GLY A 564 32.56 16.15 32.65
CA GLY A 564 32.15 17.19 33.59
C GLY A 564 31.04 18.08 33.04
N ASP A 565 31.09 18.42 31.74
CA ASP A 565 30.07 19.24 31.08
C ASP A 565 28.74 18.49 31.01
N VAL A 566 28.78 17.21 30.58
CA VAL A 566 27.62 16.31 30.54
C VAL A 566 26.97 16.18 31.91
N LEU A 567 27.77 15.96 32.96
CA LEU A 567 27.29 15.81 34.33
C LEU A 567 26.65 17.09 34.85
N ASN A 568 27.28 18.24 34.60
CA ASN A 568 26.73 19.54 34.99
C ASN A 568 25.38 19.82 34.32
N ASP A 569 25.24 19.52 33.03
CA ASP A 569 23.99 19.67 32.29
C ASP A 569 22.87 18.77 32.85
N CYS A 570 23.19 17.51 33.15
CA CYS A 570 22.24 16.58 33.79
C CYS A 570 21.79 17.07 35.18
N ILE A 571 22.74 17.51 36.02
CA ILE A 571 22.44 18.02 37.36
C ILE A 571 21.59 19.29 37.30
N ASN A 572 21.91 20.21 36.40
CA ASN A 572 21.14 21.44 36.22
C ASN A 572 19.71 21.14 35.76
N PHE A 573 19.54 20.18 34.84
CA PHE A 573 18.23 19.71 34.43
C PHE A 573 17.42 19.12 35.60
N LEU A 574 18.03 18.25 36.41
CA LEU A 574 17.36 17.61 37.56
C LEU A 574 17.01 18.62 38.67
N LYS A 575 17.86 19.64 38.90
CA LYS A 575 17.56 20.74 39.83
C LYS A 575 16.34 21.56 39.38
N ALA A 576 16.22 21.81 38.08
CA ALA A 576 15.08 22.52 37.51
C ALA A 576 13.81 21.65 37.44
N ASN A 577 13.95 20.32 37.41
CA ASN A 577 12.89 19.36 37.17
C ASN A 577 12.95 18.21 38.19
N SER A 578 12.69 18.51 39.46
CA SER A 578 12.87 17.56 40.58
C SER A 578 11.96 16.32 40.51
N SER A 579 10.92 16.33 39.68
CA SER A 579 10.12 15.14 39.38
C SER A 579 10.78 14.16 38.42
N GLU A 580 11.85 14.53 37.73
CA GLU A 580 12.49 13.69 36.72
C GLU A 580 13.64 12.86 37.30
N CYS A 581 14.03 11.80 36.61
CA CYS A 581 15.29 11.10 36.85
C CYS A 581 15.97 10.83 35.51
N ILE A 582 17.31 10.74 35.50
CA ILE A 582 18.09 10.40 34.30
C ILE A 582 18.72 9.03 34.51
N VAL A 583 18.66 8.16 33.51
CA VAL A 583 19.48 6.96 33.45
C VAL A 583 20.69 7.28 32.58
N MET A 584 21.89 7.09 33.11
CA MET A 584 23.14 7.38 32.41
C MET A 584 23.92 6.08 32.22
N SER A 585 23.93 5.59 30.98
CA SER A 585 24.85 4.56 30.52
C SER A 585 26.24 5.16 30.37
N VAL A 586 27.21 4.60 31.09
CA VAL A 586 28.62 5.03 31.02
C VAL A 586 29.47 3.87 30.55
N LYS A 587 30.13 4.06 29.40
CA LYS A 587 31.04 3.09 28.78
C LYS A 587 32.38 3.74 28.48
N GLU A 588 33.46 3.00 28.70
CA GLU A 588 34.80 3.38 28.25
C GLU A 588 34.90 3.24 26.73
N GLU A 589 35.39 4.29 26.07
CA GLU A 589 35.41 4.44 24.61
C GLU A 589 36.82 4.79 24.13
N HIS A 590 37.24 4.11 23.07
CA HIS A 590 38.58 4.26 22.49
C HIS A 590 39.75 3.95 23.45
N THR A 591 40.99 4.00 22.95
CA THR A 591 42.18 3.72 23.75
C THR A 591 42.51 4.89 24.67
N PRO A 592 42.78 4.66 25.97
CA PRO A 592 43.18 5.71 26.91
C PRO A 592 44.33 6.58 26.41
N ASP A 593 44.31 7.86 26.79
CA ASP A 593 45.31 8.87 26.48
C ASP A 593 45.94 9.39 27.78
N GLU A 594 47.18 9.01 28.03
CA GLU A 594 47.94 9.33 29.25
C GLU A 594 47.16 9.16 30.59
N PRO A 595 46.52 8.00 30.84
CA PRO A 595 45.61 7.80 31.97
C PRO A 595 46.29 7.95 33.34
N LYS A 596 45.61 8.62 34.28
CA LYS A 596 46.04 8.80 35.69
C LYS A 596 45.07 8.10 36.64
N GLY A 597 45.40 6.88 37.02
CA GLY A 597 44.54 6.00 37.83
C GLY A 597 43.73 5.05 36.97
N SER A 598 42.80 4.29 37.56
CA SER A 598 41.87 3.48 36.79
C SER A 598 40.67 4.31 36.30
N PHE A 599 39.98 3.82 35.27
CA PHE A 599 38.71 4.42 34.82
C PHE A 599 37.72 4.52 35.99
N GLU A 600 37.67 3.48 36.83
CA GLU A 600 36.82 3.48 38.02
C GLU A 600 37.18 4.59 39.02
N ASP A 601 38.47 4.84 39.27
CA ASP A 601 38.94 5.87 40.22
C ASP A 601 38.51 7.26 39.76
N ILE A 602 38.68 7.56 38.48
CA ILE A 602 38.27 8.84 37.90
C ILE A 602 36.76 8.99 37.95
N PHE A 603 35.99 7.95 37.58
CA PHE A 603 34.54 7.98 37.68
C PHE A 603 34.07 8.23 39.13
N ASN A 604 34.66 7.53 40.10
CA ASN A 604 34.37 7.72 41.52
C ASN A 604 34.67 9.16 41.97
N SER A 605 35.68 9.83 41.41
CA SER A 605 35.95 11.25 41.70
C SER A 605 34.78 12.16 41.29
N TYR A 606 34.09 11.87 40.17
CA TYR A 606 32.91 12.62 39.74
C TYR A 606 31.70 12.32 40.63
N VAL A 607 31.56 11.06 41.03
CA VAL A 607 30.52 10.61 41.97
C VAL A 607 30.66 11.28 43.32
N GLU A 608 31.83 11.25 43.95
CA GLU A 608 32.03 11.82 45.30
C GLU A 608 31.80 13.33 45.33
N ARG A 609 32.18 14.05 44.25
CA ARG A 609 31.87 15.48 44.10
C ARG A 609 30.38 15.78 43.99
N ASN A 610 29.55 14.82 43.55
CA ASN A 610 28.14 15.00 43.24
C ASN A 610 27.24 13.94 43.90
N LYS A 611 27.65 13.41 45.06
CA LYS A 611 27.11 12.18 45.66
C LYS A 611 25.59 12.15 45.84
N SER A 612 25.00 13.30 46.18
CA SER A 612 23.54 13.42 46.37
C SER A 612 22.72 13.21 45.10
N PHE A 613 23.33 13.39 43.92
CA PHE A 613 22.68 13.24 42.62
C PHE A 613 22.78 11.83 42.07
N TRP A 614 23.53 10.90 42.68
CA TRP A 614 23.71 9.56 42.14
C TRP A 614 22.85 8.52 42.85
N TYR A 615 22.26 7.62 42.07
CA TYR A 615 21.79 6.33 42.53
C TYR A 615 22.74 5.25 42.03
N LEU A 616 23.37 4.55 42.98
CA LEU A 616 24.47 3.60 42.73
C LEU A 616 24.15 2.18 43.24
N ASP A 617 22.91 1.91 43.63
CA ASP A 617 22.48 0.55 43.97
C ASP A 617 22.37 -0.28 42.67
N TYR A 618 22.56 -1.59 42.80
CA TYR A 618 22.52 -2.54 41.71
C TYR A 618 21.10 -2.94 41.31
N LYS A 619 20.09 -2.60 42.11
CA LYS A 619 18.67 -2.92 41.86
C LYS A 619 18.01 -1.91 40.94
N ILE A 620 17.04 -2.38 40.16
CA ILE A 620 16.13 -1.51 39.38
C ILE A 620 15.28 -0.68 40.37
N PRO A 621 15.43 0.65 40.39
CA PRO A 621 14.73 1.50 41.35
C PRO A 621 13.25 1.69 40.99
N THR A 622 12.45 1.98 42.02
CA THR A 622 11.15 2.64 41.86
C THR A 622 11.36 4.13 41.62
N LEU A 623 10.46 4.76 40.87
CA LEU A 623 10.60 6.15 40.45
C LEU A 623 10.80 7.11 41.64
N ASP A 624 10.05 6.95 42.73
CA ASP A 624 10.18 7.75 43.95
C ASP A 624 11.57 7.72 44.59
N SER A 625 12.29 6.60 44.51
CA SER A 625 13.62 6.45 45.09
C SER A 625 14.72 7.21 44.31
N VAL A 626 14.42 7.60 43.06
CA VAL A 626 15.38 8.18 42.11
C VAL A 626 14.97 9.50 41.48
N ARG A 627 13.80 10.07 41.81
CA ARG A 627 13.47 11.45 41.42
C ARG A 627 14.58 12.42 41.88
N GLY A 628 15.00 13.31 41.00
CA GLY A 628 16.11 14.24 41.19
C GLY A 628 17.51 13.61 41.10
N LYS A 629 17.64 12.34 40.69
CA LYS A 629 18.93 11.62 40.62
C LYS A 629 19.24 11.08 39.22
N ILE A 630 20.52 10.78 39.04
CA ILE A 630 21.11 10.04 37.93
C ILE A 630 21.29 8.59 38.39
N VAL A 631 20.60 7.67 37.73
CA VAL A 631 20.74 6.23 37.88
C VAL A 631 21.90 5.77 37.00
N LEU A 632 22.94 5.23 37.62
CA LEU A 632 24.09 4.72 36.88
C LEU A 632 23.76 3.37 36.24
N PHE A 633 23.81 3.32 34.90
CA PHE A 633 23.85 2.10 34.12
C PHE A 633 25.31 1.84 33.69
N ARG A 634 26.00 0.97 34.41
CA ARG A 634 27.45 0.79 34.30
C ARG A 634 27.81 -0.20 33.20
N ARG A 635 28.62 0.23 32.21
CA ARG A 635 29.18 -0.60 31.13
C ARG A 635 30.71 -0.73 31.17
N PHE A 636 31.34 -0.34 32.27
CA PHE A 636 32.78 -0.51 32.55
C PHE A 636 33.00 -1.44 33.74
N ASP A 637 34.17 -2.07 33.83
CA ASP A 637 34.50 -3.02 34.90
C ASP A 637 35.00 -2.29 36.17
N THR A 638 34.83 -2.91 37.33
CA THR A 638 35.34 -2.40 38.62
C THR A 638 36.58 -3.18 39.04
N ASN A 639 37.48 -2.53 39.76
CA ASN A 639 38.71 -3.10 40.33
C ASN A 639 38.43 -4.17 41.41
N VAL A 640 37.19 -4.21 41.91
CA VAL A 640 36.70 -5.23 42.85
C VAL A 640 35.45 -5.87 42.27
N GLU A 641 35.45 -7.20 42.16
CA GLU A 641 34.42 -8.00 41.49
C GLU A 641 33.02 -7.87 42.13
N GLU A 642 32.95 -7.55 43.43
CA GLU A 642 31.70 -7.38 44.19
C GLU A 642 31.30 -5.91 44.46
N LYS A 643 31.98 -4.92 43.86
CA LYS A 643 31.65 -3.52 44.15
C LYS A 643 30.28 -3.16 43.58
N LEU A 644 29.35 -2.83 44.47
CA LEU A 644 28.03 -2.29 44.13
C LEU A 644 28.18 -0.84 43.64
N LEU A 645 28.37 -0.69 42.32
CA LEU A 645 28.48 0.59 41.64
C LEU A 645 27.50 0.64 40.47
N GLY A 646 26.25 0.96 40.77
CA GLY A 646 25.16 1.08 39.82
C GLY A 646 24.66 -0.26 39.26
N ILE A 647 23.73 -0.15 38.32
CA ILE A 647 23.16 -1.30 37.60
C ILE A 647 24.18 -1.77 36.56
N TYR A 648 24.70 -2.98 36.73
CA TYR A 648 25.65 -3.55 35.77
C TYR A 648 24.94 -3.96 34.49
N GLY A 649 25.35 -3.35 33.38
CA GLY A 649 24.69 -3.48 32.08
C GLY A 649 25.66 -3.61 30.92
N LYS A 650 26.84 -4.19 31.14
CA LYS A 650 27.76 -4.55 30.05
C LYS A 650 27.18 -5.75 29.31
N PHE A 651 26.95 -5.60 28.01
CA PHE A 651 26.39 -6.64 27.14
C PHE A 651 27.31 -6.90 25.94
N LYS A 652 27.08 -8.04 25.29
CA LYS A 652 27.80 -8.44 24.08
C LYS A 652 27.51 -7.47 22.94
N ASP A 653 28.56 -7.06 22.24
CA ASP A 653 28.46 -6.18 21.08
C ASP A 653 27.67 -6.84 19.93
N ASN A 654 26.89 -6.04 19.21
CA ASN A 654 26.07 -6.45 18.07
C ASN A 654 25.21 -7.70 18.34
N ALA A 655 24.43 -7.69 19.44
CA ALA A 655 23.70 -8.87 19.89
C ALA A 655 22.35 -8.56 20.53
N THR A 656 21.51 -9.59 20.60
CA THR A 656 20.27 -9.61 21.37
C THR A 656 20.36 -10.67 22.47
N ALA A 657 20.46 -10.26 23.74
CA ALA A 657 20.69 -11.18 24.85
C ALA A 657 20.20 -10.67 26.21
N PRO A 658 19.84 -11.59 27.14
CA PRO A 658 19.64 -11.25 28.55
C PRO A 658 20.96 -10.94 29.28
N ILE A 659 20.89 -10.21 30.40
CA ILE A 659 22.01 -9.96 31.32
C ILE A 659 21.61 -10.32 32.76
N PRO A 660 22.40 -11.16 33.46
CA PRO A 660 23.45 -12.03 32.89
C PRO A 660 22.83 -13.08 31.95
N GLU A 661 23.60 -13.58 30.98
CA GLU A 661 23.10 -14.41 29.87
C GLU A 661 22.32 -15.68 30.28
N GLN A 662 22.55 -16.18 31.50
CA GLN A 662 21.94 -17.42 32.01
C GLN A 662 20.84 -17.21 33.06
N ALA A 663 20.45 -15.97 33.38
CA ALA A 663 19.40 -15.70 34.37
C ALA A 663 17.97 -15.90 33.80
N ASN A 664 17.07 -16.49 34.60
CA ASN A 664 15.65 -16.67 34.25
C ASN A 664 14.72 -16.47 35.49
N PRO A 665 13.86 -15.43 35.53
CA PRO A 665 13.78 -14.34 34.56
C PRO A 665 15.06 -13.49 34.60
N PRO A 666 15.50 -12.93 33.46
CA PRO A 666 16.70 -12.13 33.41
C PRO A 666 16.49 -10.78 34.10
N PHE A 667 17.56 -10.18 34.61
CA PHE A 667 17.49 -8.87 35.27
C PHE A 667 17.42 -7.73 34.23
N LEU A 668 18.21 -7.83 33.16
CA LEU A 668 18.12 -6.95 31.99
C LEU A 668 17.96 -7.78 30.72
N TYR A 669 17.37 -7.21 29.68
CA TYR A 669 17.34 -7.79 28.34
C TYR A 669 17.65 -6.70 27.33
N VAL A 670 18.72 -6.88 26.54
CA VAL A 670 19.21 -5.86 25.60
C VAL A 670 19.14 -6.38 24.17
N GLN A 671 18.69 -5.53 23.25
CA GLN A 671 18.79 -5.69 21.79
C GLN A 671 19.65 -4.54 21.28
N ASP A 672 20.83 -4.85 20.74
CA ASP A 672 21.74 -3.88 20.11
C ASP A 672 22.42 -4.48 18.88
N GLU A 673 21.65 -5.15 18.03
CA GLU A 673 22.12 -5.61 16.72
C GLU A 673 22.13 -4.41 15.76
N TYR A 674 23.17 -3.58 15.87
CA TYR A 674 23.31 -2.31 15.14
C TYR A 674 23.99 -2.49 13.78
N ASN A 675 24.82 -3.52 13.59
CA ASN A 675 25.53 -3.74 12.33
C ASN A 675 24.69 -4.61 11.39
N LEU A 676 24.02 -3.95 10.44
CA LEU A 676 23.13 -4.59 9.48
C LEU A 676 23.94 -5.33 8.41
N PRO A 677 23.58 -6.58 8.05
CA PRO A 677 24.32 -7.34 7.05
C PRO A 677 24.25 -6.64 5.69
N ALA A 678 25.39 -6.33 5.07
CA ALA A 678 25.39 -5.82 3.69
C ALA A 678 25.14 -6.98 2.71
N THR A 679 24.02 -6.97 1.99
CA THR A 679 23.86 -7.85 0.82
C THR A 679 24.63 -7.26 -0.37
N VAL A 680 25.65 -7.99 -0.84
CA VAL A 680 26.53 -7.52 -1.93
C VAL A 680 25.83 -7.68 -3.27
N GLY A 681 25.37 -6.57 -3.85
CA GLY A 681 25.06 -6.39 -5.27
C GLY A 681 25.55 -5.00 -5.67
N GLY A 682 26.51 -4.92 -6.60
CA GLY A 682 27.32 -3.72 -6.86
C GLY A 682 26.54 -2.45 -7.23
N ASP A 683 27.20 -1.33 -6.93
CA ASP A 683 26.88 0.10 -7.16
C ASP A 683 25.84 0.75 -6.24
N ILE A 684 26.29 1.76 -5.48
CA ILE A 684 25.58 2.69 -4.57
C ILE A 684 24.03 2.56 -4.65
N ILE A 685 23.47 1.64 -3.86
CA ILE A 685 22.02 1.39 -3.71
C ILE A 685 21.54 2.06 -2.41
N PRO A 686 20.30 2.60 -2.32
CA PRO A 686 19.63 2.78 -1.03
C PRO A 686 19.69 1.50 -0.17
N VAL A 687 19.61 1.65 1.16
CA VAL A 687 19.71 0.52 2.11
C VAL A 687 18.85 -0.65 1.66
N PRO A 688 19.38 -1.89 1.55
CA PRO A 688 18.55 -3.02 1.17
C PRO A 688 17.37 -3.18 2.14
N VAL A 689 16.15 -3.18 1.60
CA VAL A 689 14.89 -3.23 2.38
C VAL A 689 14.85 -4.42 3.34
N GLY A 690 15.47 -5.54 2.96
CA GLY A 690 15.62 -6.72 3.80
C GLY A 690 16.36 -6.45 5.12
N ASP A 691 17.35 -5.56 5.11
CA ASP A 691 18.19 -5.28 6.28
C ASP A 691 17.48 -4.36 7.26
N ILE A 692 16.73 -3.36 6.75
CA ILE A 692 15.84 -2.52 7.58
C ILE A 692 14.73 -3.37 8.19
N LYS A 693 14.08 -4.26 7.40
CA LYS A 693 13.05 -5.17 7.90
C LYS A 693 13.60 -6.10 8.98
N TRP A 694 14.81 -6.65 8.78
CA TRP A 694 15.47 -7.48 9.77
C TRP A 694 15.68 -6.72 11.09
N LYS A 695 16.19 -5.49 11.03
CA LYS A 695 16.38 -4.66 12.23
C LYS A 695 15.06 -4.33 12.91
N LEU A 696 14.03 -3.94 12.15
CA LEU A 696 12.69 -3.67 12.70
C LEU A 696 12.09 -4.90 13.38
N ASN A 697 12.27 -6.11 12.82
CA ASN A 697 11.82 -7.34 13.47
C ASN A 697 12.48 -7.55 14.83
N LYS A 698 13.78 -7.24 14.97
CA LYS A 698 14.49 -7.32 16.26
C LYS A 698 13.94 -6.30 17.26
N ILE A 699 13.72 -5.07 16.79
CA ILE A 699 13.16 -3.98 17.59
C ILE A 699 11.77 -4.40 18.09
N PHE A 700 10.85 -4.74 17.18
CA PHE A 700 9.46 -5.06 17.50
C PHE A 700 9.33 -6.27 18.42
N TRP A 701 10.16 -7.30 18.19
CA TRP A 701 10.24 -8.46 19.07
C TRP A 701 10.57 -8.09 20.52
N LEU A 702 11.46 -7.11 20.75
CA LEU A 702 11.78 -6.67 22.11
C LEU A 702 10.67 -5.77 22.68
N LEU A 703 9.97 -4.99 21.84
CA LEU A 703 8.77 -4.26 22.28
C LEU A 703 7.68 -5.21 22.80
N ASP A 704 7.44 -6.32 22.11
CA ASP A 704 6.47 -7.36 22.53
C ASP A 704 6.85 -7.98 23.88
N ARG A 705 8.15 -8.22 24.09
CA ARG A 705 8.67 -8.73 25.36
C ARG A 705 8.63 -7.70 26.47
N ALA A 706 8.85 -6.43 26.18
CA ALA A 706 8.67 -5.37 27.17
C ALA A 706 7.21 -5.36 27.66
N LYS A 707 6.24 -5.48 26.75
CA LYS A 707 4.81 -5.53 27.11
C LYS A 707 4.45 -6.75 27.96
N SER A 708 4.87 -7.93 27.54
CA SER A 708 4.41 -9.21 28.12
C SER A 708 5.29 -9.76 29.25
N GLY A 709 6.53 -9.30 29.34
CA GLY A 709 7.57 -9.84 30.21
C GLY A 709 7.49 -9.38 31.67
N SER A 710 8.40 -9.92 32.49
CA SER A 710 8.46 -9.62 33.93
C SER A 710 8.68 -8.13 34.20
N LYS A 711 8.02 -7.59 35.23
CA LYS A 711 8.24 -6.22 35.70
C LYS A 711 9.62 -6.04 36.34
N ASP A 712 10.23 -7.14 36.77
CA ASP A 712 11.58 -7.16 37.35
C ASP A 712 12.69 -7.30 36.31
N THR A 713 12.34 -7.44 35.03
CA THR A 713 13.26 -7.40 33.89
C THR A 713 13.19 -6.03 33.22
N TRP A 714 14.35 -5.38 33.03
CA TRP A 714 14.42 -4.15 32.23
C TRP A 714 14.77 -4.46 30.77
N TYR A 715 13.84 -4.18 29.86
CA TYR A 715 14.02 -4.34 28.42
C TYR A 715 14.57 -3.04 27.81
N ILE A 716 15.71 -3.12 27.12
CA ILE A 716 16.44 -1.98 26.55
C ILE A 716 16.72 -2.27 25.07
N ASN A 717 16.15 -1.44 24.20
CA ASN A 717 16.07 -1.66 22.77
C ASN A 717 16.83 -0.55 22.03
N TYR A 718 17.91 -0.88 21.32
CA TYR A 718 18.64 0.08 20.50
C TYR A 718 18.06 0.04 19.09
N ALA A 719 17.34 1.09 18.72
CA ALA A 719 16.81 1.33 17.38
C ALA A 719 17.84 1.95 16.42
N SER A 720 19.06 2.22 16.90
CA SER A 720 20.21 2.66 16.10
C SER A 720 20.77 1.54 15.21
N GLY A 721 21.50 1.93 14.16
CA GLY A 721 22.17 0.98 13.28
C GLY A 721 23.05 1.63 12.23
N VAL A 722 23.85 0.79 11.56
CA VAL A 722 24.73 1.16 10.45
C VAL A 722 24.83 -0.01 9.48
N CYS A 723 25.00 0.28 8.20
CA CYS A 723 25.33 -0.72 7.18
C CYS A 723 26.54 -0.21 6.40
N ALA A 724 27.75 -0.32 6.96
CA ALA A 724 28.93 0.23 6.32
C ALA A 724 29.38 -0.63 5.12
N PRO A 725 29.78 -0.02 3.97
CA PRO A 725 29.86 1.41 3.67
C PRO A 725 28.61 1.99 2.97
N VAL A 726 27.49 1.25 2.97
CA VAL A 726 26.26 1.55 2.21
C VAL A 726 25.42 2.67 2.85
N ALA A 727 25.23 2.62 4.16
CA ALA A 727 24.37 3.56 4.87
C ALA A 727 24.87 3.87 6.27
N ASN A 728 24.85 5.16 6.57
CA ASN A 728 25.28 5.72 7.82
C ASN A 728 24.13 5.76 8.84
N PRO A 729 24.39 6.08 10.13
CA PRO A 729 23.36 6.12 11.17
C PRO A 729 22.14 6.99 10.84
N GLY A 730 22.34 8.11 10.14
CA GLY A 730 21.25 8.99 9.71
C GLY A 730 20.33 8.34 8.67
N ASP A 731 20.91 7.66 7.68
CA ASP A 731 20.16 6.94 6.65
C ASP A 731 19.29 5.83 7.27
N ILE A 732 19.85 5.11 8.25
CA ILE A 732 19.16 4.07 9.01
C ILE A 732 18.04 4.69 9.86
N ALA A 733 18.30 5.79 10.58
CA ALA A 733 17.32 6.46 11.43
C ALA A 733 16.11 6.99 10.67
N ILE A 734 16.31 7.58 9.48
CA ILE A 734 15.22 8.03 8.59
C ILE A 734 14.30 6.87 8.21
N SER A 735 14.85 5.66 8.11
CA SER A 735 14.09 4.45 7.81
C SER A 735 13.43 3.85 9.05
N ILE A 736 14.10 3.80 10.19
CA ILE A 736 13.61 3.10 11.38
C ILE A 736 12.63 3.96 12.20
N ASN A 737 12.96 5.22 12.49
CA ASN A 737 12.24 6.01 13.49
C ASN A 737 10.75 6.21 13.16
N PRO A 738 10.35 6.57 11.91
CA PRO A 738 8.94 6.72 11.57
C PRO A 738 8.13 5.43 11.77
N ARG A 739 8.69 4.28 11.38
CA ARG A 739 8.05 2.96 11.50
C ARG A 739 7.96 2.51 12.95
N LEU A 740 9.02 2.74 13.72
CA LEU A 740 9.02 2.52 15.17
C LEU A 740 7.95 3.37 15.87
N ARG A 741 7.82 4.64 15.50
CA ARG A 741 6.81 5.54 16.06
C ARG A 741 5.40 5.03 15.80
N GLU A 742 5.10 4.65 14.55
CA GLU A 742 3.80 4.09 14.19
C GLU A 742 3.48 2.83 15.00
N GLU A 743 4.45 1.92 15.09
CA GLU A 743 4.32 0.68 15.84
C GLU A 743 4.09 0.93 17.34
N VAL A 744 4.82 1.87 17.94
CA VAL A 744 4.62 2.29 19.33
C VAL A 744 3.22 2.88 19.54
N LEU A 745 2.74 3.70 18.62
CA LEU A 745 1.43 4.34 18.71
C LEU A 745 0.27 3.35 18.57
N ALA A 746 0.44 2.30 17.75
CA ALA A 746 -0.52 1.21 17.58
C ALA A 746 -0.59 0.27 18.81
N ARG A 747 0.45 0.24 19.66
CA ARG A 747 0.56 -0.68 20.80
C ARG A 747 -0.07 -0.15 22.09
N THR A 748 -0.71 -1.03 22.85
CA THR A 748 -1.06 -0.79 24.26
C THR A 748 0.00 -1.34 25.21
N GLY A 749 0.24 -0.67 26.34
CA GLY A 749 1.19 -1.10 27.37
C GLY A 749 2.61 -0.52 27.22
N ARG A 750 3.54 -0.98 28.07
CA ARG A 750 4.94 -0.50 28.07
C ARG A 750 5.74 -1.08 26.89
N CYS A 751 6.67 -0.28 26.38
CA CYS A 751 7.59 -0.63 25.30
C CYS A 751 9.05 -0.78 25.76
N GLY A 752 9.31 -0.57 27.05
CA GLY A 752 10.67 -0.59 27.61
C GLY A 752 11.46 0.68 27.27
N THR A 753 12.77 0.65 27.49
CA THR A 753 13.64 1.75 27.08
C THR A 753 13.98 1.61 25.60
N VAL A 754 13.84 2.67 24.81
CA VAL A 754 14.19 2.67 23.39
C VAL A 754 15.21 3.77 23.10
N LEU A 755 16.42 3.39 22.66
CA LEU A 755 17.51 4.28 22.30
C LEU A 755 17.54 4.47 20.79
N MET A 756 17.46 5.72 20.32
CA MET A 756 17.39 6.06 18.89
C MET A 756 18.58 6.92 18.47
N ASP A 757 18.94 6.84 17.18
CA ASP A 757 19.70 7.89 16.49
C ASP A 757 18.72 8.91 15.91
N PHE A 758 19.04 10.21 16.00
CA PHE A 758 18.25 11.31 15.43
C PHE A 758 16.72 11.29 15.70
N PRO A 759 16.25 11.07 16.94
CA PRO A 759 14.81 11.05 17.19
C PRO A 759 14.18 12.45 17.01
N SER A 760 13.04 12.49 16.33
CA SER A 760 12.18 13.68 16.25
C SER A 760 11.37 13.88 17.54
N ASP A 761 10.76 15.06 17.70
CA ASP A 761 9.85 15.31 18.84
C ASP A 761 8.67 14.33 18.87
N ASP A 762 8.17 13.93 17.70
CA ASP A 762 7.05 13.00 17.59
C ASP A 762 7.45 11.57 17.99
N ASP A 763 8.69 11.15 17.68
CA ASP A 763 9.21 9.85 18.13
C ASP A 763 9.30 9.79 19.65
N ILE A 764 9.83 10.86 20.25
CA ILE A 764 10.01 10.97 21.71
C ILE A 764 8.66 10.99 22.41
N LYS A 765 7.74 11.85 21.95
CA LYS A 765 6.41 11.96 22.54
C LYS A 765 5.57 10.69 22.36
N ALA A 766 5.73 9.96 21.24
CA ALA A 766 5.07 8.66 21.05
C ALA A 766 5.47 7.66 22.15
N LEU A 767 6.77 7.54 22.44
CA LEU A 767 7.28 6.71 23.53
C LEU A 767 6.77 7.19 24.90
N ILE A 768 6.80 8.50 25.19
CA ILE A 768 6.30 9.05 26.46
C ILE A 768 4.81 8.72 26.64
N SER A 769 4.01 8.83 25.57
CA SER A 769 2.55 8.61 25.61
C SER A 769 2.16 7.23 26.12
N ARG A 770 3.05 6.22 26.03
CA ARG A 770 2.78 4.86 26.53
C ARG A 770 2.80 4.75 28.05
N ASN A 771 3.23 5.80 28.76
CA ASN A 771 3.28 5.81 30.22
C ASN A 771 2.04 6.41 30.89
N ILE A 772 1.20 7.12 30.13
CA ILE A 772 0.12 7.99 30.60
C ILE A 772 -1.23 7.32 30.42
#